data_AF-A0A9W7DZ73-F1
#
_entry.id   AF-A0A9W7DZ73-F1
#
_cell.length_a   1.000
_cell.length_b   1.000
_cell.length_c   1.000
_cell.angle_alpha   90.00
_cell.angle_beta   90.00
_cell.angle_gamma   90.00
#
_symmetry.space_group_name_H-M   'P 1'
#
loop_
_entity.id
_entity.type
_entity.pdbx_description
1 polymer ?
#
loop_
_entity_poly.entity_id
_entity_poly.type
_entity_poly.pdbx_seq_one_letter_code
_entity_poly.pdbx_strand_id
1 'polypeptide(L)'
;MDALQSALLGAAAAAALTAVTGNTNAQRARKEAIAMSIAETLPKPKVPKVDEMPQNVGILAIEPYFPSTYLEQSELESHNGASAGKYTIGLGQAQMSLCTDNEDPTSMGLTVLTSLLKKYDIKGSEIGRLEIGTETLTDKSKSLKTSLLRALGNPNVEGATNLNACYGGTAAFLNCVNYCTNPYNKGKKAICVIVDIAAYARGAARPTSGSGAVAVLVGEDSWLKFGGVKASWTEDVWDFYKADHEVEYPQVDGKVSQECYFRSLRGCYEGFRKEYEARTSKPFAFSSPAYWVFHAPYNKLVRKSFSRLQYYDDPAAPWCAELDIKSRDYDKLAQKRVEKEFNKKMGKGLEVSRRIGNTYAASVFMGLCGVVEGEDLKADKELAVFSYGSGSIATMYNLVVRETDGDRFTLVKCRERMKLKERLQARVKVGAEELDLALDCRELMHSSPKGYSPLYPTQSLWEGTYFLQGIDDKFRRSYGVKKGPVEVHGGALATAMVKRLVKEKNEGKVEREETDTKVEEGFIPITGVAVGLPGFEDPFSADNIDKLLSGQNMIQPISGSLLASMLEKNVYQLKYTAATASVREKIKITSEEMTLKLAAKINDFDATKFGVPKSLVGTMDLAASVAVCCGLNAMKNAGLLKGGNGGWELEERMRDDTGVIYITSFPGLDATVDEVMRFLQSKTVGAAGSERLVEALRSKFLRASAQGKLSDEDEAR
;
A
#
# COMPACT_ATOMS: atom_id res chain seq x y z
N MET A 1 -40.81 -6.96 -22.38
CA MET A 1 -41.42 -7.99 -23.24
C MET A 1 -40.53 -8.33 -24.43
N ASP A 2 -39.91 -7.33 -25.07
CA ASP A 2 -39.06 -7.51 -26.27
C ASP A 2 -37.89 -8.50 -26.13
N ALA A 3 -37.16 -8.51 -25.01
CA ALA A 3 -36.02 -9.42 -24.83
C ALA A 3 -36.43 -10.92 -24.75
N LEU A 4 -37.58 -11.20 -24.11
CA LEU A 4 -38.12 -12.55 -24.01
C LEU A 4 -38.64 -13.03 -25.38
N GLN A 5 -39.25 -12.12 -26.14
CA GLN A 5 -39.76 -12.37 -27.48
C GLN A 5 -38.62 -12.63 -28.48
N SER A 6 -37.53 -11.86 -28.43
CA SER A 6 -36.32 -12.10 -29.23
C SER A 6 -35.62 -13.42 -28.87
N ALA A 7 -35.57 -13.79 -27.58
CA ALA A 7 -35.01 -15.06 -27.15
C ALA A 7 -35.84 -16.27 -27.65
N LEU A 8 -37.18 -16.16 -27.59
CA LEU A 8 -38.09 -17.17 -28.13
C LEU A 8 -38.01 -17.30 -29.66
N LEU A 9 -37.91 -16.18 -30.38
CA LEU A 9 -37.69 -16.16 -31.83
C LEU A 9 -36.33 -16.76 -32.23
N GLY A 10 -35.27 -16.44 -31.48
CA GLY A 10 -33.94 -17.02 -31.70
C GLY A 10 -33.90 -18.53 -31.46
N ALA A 11 -34.58 -19.01 -30.41
CA ALA A 11 -34.70 -20.44 -30.11
C ALA A 11 -35.53 -21.19 -31.18
N ALA A 12 -36.63 -20.61 -31.65
CA ALA A 12 -37.45 -21.17 -32.73
C ALA A 12 -36.69 -21.21 -34.07
N ALA A 13 -35.91 -20.18 -34.38
CA ALA A 13 -35.02 -20.12 -35.53
C ALA A 13 -33.93 -21.21 -35.50
N ALA A 14 -33.28 -21.40 -34.36
CA ALA A 14 -32.28 -22.46 -34.17
C ALA A 14 -32.91 -23.85 -34.32
N ALA A 15 -34.10 -24.07 -33.74
CA ALA A 15 -34.84 -25.32 -33.89
C ALA A 15 -35.21 -25.61 -35.36
N ALA A 16 -35.66 -24.60 -36.10
CA ALA A 16 -35.99 -24.71 -37.52
C ALA A 16 -34.76 -25.02 -38.41
N LEU A 17 -33.59 -24.44 -38.12
CA LEU A 17 -32.34 -24.75 -38.82
C LEU A 17 -31.86 -26.19 -38.54
N THR A 18 -32.10 -26.67 -37.32
CA THR A 18 -31.67 -28.01 -36.86
C THR A 18 -32.57 -29.12 -37.42
N ALA A 19 -33.87 -28.84 -37.63
CA ALA A 19 -34.84 -29.79 -38.18
C ALA A 19 -34.61 -30.15 -39.66
N VAL A 20 -33.79 -29.38 -40.39
CA VAL A 20 -33.41 -29.71 -41.78
C VAL A 20 -32.19 -30.64 -41.76
N THR A 21 -32.44 -31.95 -41.66
CA THR A 21 -31.41 -33.00 -41.70
C THR A 21 -31.18 -33.45 -43.15
N GLY A 22 -30.05 -33.03 -43.74
CA GLY A 22 -29.66 -33.42 -45.10
C GLY A 22 -28.63 -32.47 -45.72
N ASN A 23 -27.67 -33.01 -46.48
CA ASN A 23 -26.46 -32.31 -46.94
C ASN A 23 -26.42 -32.05 -48.46
N THR A 24 -27.59 -31.93 -49.11
CA THR A 24 -27.64 -31.64 -50.56
C THR A 24 -27.56 -30.14 -50.84
N ASN A 25 -27.03 -29.75 -52.01
CA ASN A 25 -26.86 -28.34 -52.40
C ASN A 25 -28.19 -27.55 -52.39
N ALA A 26 -29.30 -28.17 -52.80
CA ALA A 26 -30.62 -27.53 -52.79
C ALA A 26 -31.13 -27.25 -51.36
N GLN A 27 -30.81 -28.13 -50.41
CA GLN A 27 -31.18 -27.96 -49.00
C GLN A 27 -30.29 -26.93 -48.30
N ARG A 28 -29.02 -26.80 -48.70
CA ARG A 28 -28.12 -25.75 -48.22
C ARG A 28 -28.59 -24.36 -48.63
N ALA A 29 -28.95 -24.18 -49.91
CA ALA A 29 -29.55 -22.94 -50.39
C ALA A 29 -30.85 -22.58 -49.64
N ARG A 30 -31.67 -23.58 -49.29
CA ARG A 30 -32.89 -23.38 -48.50
C ARG A 30 -32.60 -23.01 -47.04
N LYS A 31 -31.56 -23.58 -46.42
CA LYS A 31 -31.08 -23.15 -45.08
C LYS A 31 -30.58 -21.70 -45.10
N GLU A 32 -29.82 -21.33 -46.12
CA GLU A 32 -29.32 -19.96 -46.29
C GLU A 32 -30.45 -18.95 -46.50
N ALA A 33 -31.45 -19.29 -47.32
CA ALA A 33 -32.63 -18.45 -47.52
C ALA A 33 -33.47 -18.27 -46.24
N ILE A 34 -33.67 -19.34 -45.47
CA ILE A 34 -34.38 -19.27 -44.17
C ILE A 34 -33.57 -18.45 -43.17
N ALA A 35 -32.25 -18.62 -43.10
CA ALA A 35 -31.37 -17.84 -42.23
C ALA A 35 -31.40 -16.34 -42.57
N MET A 36 -31.41 -15.98 -43.86
CA MET A 36 -31.55 -14.59 -44.30
C MET A 36 -32.91 -14.00 -43.91
N SER A 37 -34.01 -14.73 -44.13
CA SER A 37 -35.36 -14.26 -43.77
C SER A 37 -35.54 -14.07 -42.26
N ILE A 38 -34.92 -14.93 -41.45
CA ILE A 38 -34.87 -14.78 -40.00
C ILE A 38 -34.02 -13.55 -39.60
N ALA A 39 -32.88 -13.34 -40.23
CA ALA A 39 -32.03 -12.17 -39.97
C ALA A 39 -32.73 -10.84 -40.30
N GLU A 40 -33.61 -10.83 -41.31
CA GLU A 40 -34.40 -9.65 -41.70
C GLU A 40 -35.58 -9.35 -40.76
N THR A 41 -36.11 -10.36 -40.07
CA THR A 41 -37.25 -10.22 -39.15
C THR A 41 -36.83 -9.96 -37.69
N LEU A 42 -35.57 -10.21 -37.34
CA LEU A 42 -35.03 -9.83 -36.04
C LEU A 42 -34.87 -8.29 -35.95
N PRO A 43 -35.28 -7.65 -34.84
CA PRO A 43 -35.06 -6.22 -34.65
C PRO A 43 -33.54 -5.94 -34.70
N LYS A 44 -33.11 -5.16 -35.69
CA LYS A 44 -31.73 -4.72 -35.79
C LYS A 44 -31.36 -3.97 -34.50
N PRO A 45 -30.21 -4.27 -33.86
CA PRO A 45 -29.78 -3.50 -32.70
C PRO A 45 -29.74 -2.02 -33.10
N LYS A 46 -30.40 -1.16 -32.32
CA LYS A 46 -30.34 0.29 -32.54
C LYS A 46 -28.88 0.72 -32.40
N VAL A 47 -28.21 0.91 -33.53
CA VAL A 47 -26.90 1.57 -33.55
C VAL A 47 -27.15 3.03 -33.19
N PRO A 48 -26.48 3.59 -32.16
CA PRO A 48 -26.63 4.99 -31.79
C PRO A 48 -26.40 5.91 -33.00
N LYS A 49 -27.20 6.97 -33.14
CA LYS A 49 -27.01 7.96 -34.21
C LYS A 49 -25.69 8.72 -34.00
N VAL A 50 -25.08 9.24 -35.05
CA VAL A 50 -23.77 9.95 -34.97
C VAL A 50 -23.79 11.12 -33.97
N ASP A 51 -24.91 11.83 -33.86
CA ASP A 51 -25.11 12.94 -32.89
C ASP A 51 -25.18 12.46 -31.43
N GLU A 52 -25.28 11.15 -31.21
CA GLU A 52 -25.27 10.53 -29.88
C GLU A 52 -23.85 10.17 -29.42
N MET A 53 -22.83 10.23 -30.29
CA MET A 53 -21.46 9.86 -29.93
C MET A 53 -20.80 10.87 -28.98
N PRO A 54 -20.07 10.40 -27.95
CA PRO A 54 -19.29 11.26 -27.06
C PRO A 54 -18.28 12.11 -27.81
N GLN A 55 -18.25 13.41 -27.53
CA GLN A 55 -17.38 14.36 -28.24
C GLN A 55 -16.19 14.78 -27.39
N ASN A 56 -15.07 15.03 -28.08
CA ASN A 56 -13.88 15.65 -27.50
C ASN A 56 -13.36 14.98 -26.21
N VAL A 57 -13.46 13.66 -26.16
CA VAL A 57 -13.02 12.87 -25.00
C VAL A 57 -11.53 13.07 -24.76
N GLY A 58 -11.17 13.34 -23.51
CA GLY A 58 -9.79 13.57 -23.11
C GLY A 58 -9.66 13.82 -21.62
N ILE A 59 -8.66 14.60 -21.22
CA ILE A 59 -8.38 14.94 -19.84
C ILE A 59 -9.16 16.18 -19.43
N LEU A 60 -10.04 16.01 -18.43
CA LEU A 60 -10.79 17.08 -17.76
C LEU A 60 -10.00 17.69 -16.59
N ALA A 61 -9.23 16.86 -15.89
CA ALA A 61 -8.43 17.26 -14.74
C ALA A 61 -7.25 16.30 -14.55
N ILE A 62 -6.14 16.80 -14.03
CA ILE A 62 -4.96 16.02 -13.67
C ILE A 62 -4.42 16.52 -12.33
N GLU A 63 -4.15 15.60 -11.41
CA GLU A 63 -3.67 15.90 -10.07
C GLU A 63 -2.45 15.03 -9.75
N PRO A 64 -1.28 15.61 -9.48
CA PRO A 64 -0.10 14.87 -9.06
C PRO A 64 0.00 14.75 -7.54
N TYR A 65 0.70 13.71 -7.09
CA TYR A 65 1.16 13.50 -5.74
C TYR A 65 2.61 13.02 -5.75
N PHE A 66 3.42 13.55 -4.87
CA PHE A 66 4.79 13.10 -4.62
C PHE A 66 5.08 13.33 -3.13
N PRO A 67 5.92 12.48 -2.50
CA PRO A 67 6.33 12.69 -1.12
C PRO A 67 6.85 14.10 -0.88
N SER A 68 6.61 14.58 0.33
CA SER A 68 7.05 15.90 0.81
C SER A 68 8.55 15.99 1.02
N THR A 69 9.25 14.87 1.04
CA THR A 69 10.68 14.78 1.31
C THR A 69 11.48 14.43 0.07
N TYR A 70 12.67 15.01 -0.04
CA TYR A 70 13.57 14.74 -1.16
C TYR A 70 15.03 14.79 -0.70
N LEU A 71 15.92 14.16 -1.48
CA LEU A 71 17.37 14.31 -1.33
C LEU A 71 17.99 14.93 -2.58
N GLU A 72 19.15 15.56 -2.42
CA GLU A 72 19.92 16.13 -3.51
C GLU A 72 20.83 15.07 -4.14
N GLN A 73 20.81 14.98 -5.47
CA GLN A 73 21.62 14.00 -6.21
C GLN A 73 23.12 14.25 -6.07
N SER A 74 23.55 15.51 -5.88
CA SER A 74 24.95 15.84 -5.60
C SER A 74 25.42 15.33 -4.23
N GLU A 75 24.54 15.34 -3.22
CA GLU A 75 24.84 14.76 -1.91
C GLU A 75 24.89 13.22 -2.00
N LEU A 76 24.01 12.62 -2.82
CA LEU A 76 24.06 11.19 -3.13
C LEU A 76 25.31 10.78 -3.90
N GLU A 77 25.85 11.64 -4.77
CA GLU A 77 27.15 11.40 -5.43
C GLU A 77 28.25 11.25 -4.38
N SER A 78 28.34 12.18 -3.43
CA SER A 78 29.32 12.12 -2.34
C SER A 78 29.10 10.90 -1.43
N HIS A 79 27.86 10.62 -1.03
CA HIS A 79 27.50 9.47 -0.20
C HIS A 79 27.92 8.13 -0.83
N ASN A 80 27.72 7.98 -2.14
CA ASN A 80 28.07 6.75 -2.86
C ASN A 80 29.54 6.69 -3.32
N GLY A 81 30.37 7.69 -3.02
CA GLY A 81 31.73 7.79 -3.55
C GLY A 81 31.79 7.93 -5.08
N ALA A 82 30.73 8.45 -5.70
CA ALA A 82 30.66 8.72 -7.13
C ALA A 82 31.36 10.04 -7.48
N SER A 83 31.91 10.12 -8.71
CA SER A 83 32.48 11.37 -9.21
C SER A 83 31.41 12.45 -9.34
N ALA A 84 31.77 13.69 -9.00
CA ALA A 84 30.91 14.86 -9.15
C ALA A 84 30.38 14.95 -10.59
N GLY A 85 29.07 15.14 -10.73
CA GLY A 85 28.40 15.20 -12.03
C GLY A 85 27.90 13.85 -12.55
N LYS A 86 28.25 12.71 -11.94
CA LYS A 86 27.81 11.38 -12.43
C LYS A 86 26.28 11.26 -12.48
N TYR A 87 25.58 11.78 -11.48
CA TYR A 87 24.12 11.75 -11.40
C TYR A 87 23.53 13.06 -11.92
N THR A 88 24.09 14.20 -11.51
CA THR A 88 23.56 15.53 -11.86
C THR A 88 23.69 15.89 -13.34
N ILE A 89 24.76 15.43 -13.99
CA ILE A 89 25.01 15.63 -15.43
C ILE A 89 24.84 14.33 -16.20
N GLY A 90 25.41 13.23 -15.70
CA GLY A 90 25.41 11.93 -16.36
C GLY A 90 24.01 11.32 -16.47
N LEU A 91 23.19 11.40 -15.41
CA LEU A 91 21.77 11.02 -15.44
C LEU A 91 20.87 12.24 -15.72
N GLY A 92 21.34 13.44 -15.42
CA GLY A 92 20.58 14.69 -15.56
C GLY A 92 19.58 14.91 -14.42
N GLN A 93 19.79 14.29 -13.27
CA GLN A 93 18.89 14.32 -12.12
C GLN A 93 19.37 15.32 -11.06
N ALA A 94 18.49 16.16 -10.53
CA ALA A 94 18.84 17.13 -9.48
C ALA A 94 18.43 16.63 -8.09
N GLN A 95 17.19 16.19 -7.96
CA GLN A 95 16.62 15.75 -6.69
C GLN A 95 15.87 14.42 -6.89
N MET A 96 15.61 13.73 -5.79
CA MET A 96 14.87 12.47 -5.80
C MET A 96 13.86 12.46 -4.67
N SER A 97 12.59 12.15 -4.97
CA SER A 97 11.56 12.01 -3.94
C SER A 97 11.84 10.78 -3.09
N LEU A 98 11.79 10.95 -1.77
CA LEU A 98 11.97 9.88 -0.81
C LEU A 98 10.62 9.44 -0.24
N CYS A 99 10.26 8.19 -0.51
CA CYS A 99 9.10 7.52 0.08
C CYS A 99 9.59 6.58 1.18
N THR A 100 8.95 6.63 2.35
CA THR A 100 9.33 5.81 3.52
C THR A 100 8.41 4.60 3.68
N ASP A 101 8.51 3.84 4.77
CA ASP A 101 7.70 2.63 5.00
C ASP A 101 6.24 2.94 5.41
N ASN A 102 5.92 4.20 5.73
CA ASN A 102 4.56 4.63 6.04
C ASN A 102 3.76 5.05 4.78
N GLU A 103 4.36 4.97 3.60
CA GLU A 103 3.68 5.18 2.31
C GLU A 103 3.83 3.96 1.40
N ASP A 104 2.71 3.56 0.78
CA ASP A 104 2.64 2.48 -0.21
C ASP A 104 1.78 2.91 -1.41
N PRO A 105 1.73 2.13 -2.51
CA PRO A 105 0.93 2.49 -3.68
C PRO A 105 -0.56 2.73 -3.38
N THR A 106 -1.11 2.08 -2.35
CA THR A 106 -2.50 2.30 -1.93
C THR A 106 -2.66 3.64 -1.24
N SER A 107 -1.76 4.00 -0.33
CA SER A 107 -1.83 5.25 0.41
C SER A 107 -1.59 6.44 -0.53
N MET A 108 -0.61 6.35 -1.42
CA MET A 108 -0.35 7.37 -2.44
C MET A 108 -1.51 7.49 -3.43
N GLY A 109 -2.07 6.34 -3.86
CA GLY A 109 -3.23 6.27 -4.75
C GLY A 109 -4.50 6.87 -4.15
N LEU A 110 -4.80 6.56 -2.87
CA LEU A 110 -5.90 7.16 -2.12
C LEU A 110 -5.72 8.68 -1.95
N THR A 111 -4.50 9.12 -1.69
CA THR A 111 -4.16 10.53 -1.51
C THR A 111 -4.44 11.32 -2.78
N VAL A 112 -3.90 10.88 -3.91
CA VAL A 112 -4.05 11.60 -5.19
C VAL A 112 -5.49 11.56 -5.70
N LEU A 113 -6.18 10.42 -5.53
CA LEU A 113 -7.59 10.29 -5.90
C LEU A 113 -8.47 11.20 -5.05
N THR A 114 -8.30 11.18 -3.73
CA THR A 114 -9.08 12.04 -2.82
C THR A 114 -8.79 13.52 -3.05
N SER A 115 -7.54 13.88 -3.33
CA SER A 115 -7.16 15.26 -3.70
C SER A 115 -7.90 15.73 -4.95
N LEU A 116 -7.89 14.91 -6.02
CA LEU A 116 -8.60 15.20 -7.26
C LEU A 116 -10.11 15.39 -7.01
N LEU A 117 -10.75 14.44 -6.31
CA LEU A 117 -12.18 14.49 -6.02
C LEU A 117 -12.55 15.76 -5.24
N LYS A 118 -11.78 16.10 -4.21
CA LYS A 118 -12.03 17.30 -3.39
C LYS A 118 -11.80 18.60 -4.15
N LYS A 119 -10.65 18.75 -4.83
CA LYS A 119 -10.28 20.00 -5.53
C LYS A 119 -11.25 20.36 -6.65
N TYR A 120 -11.88 19.35 -7.26
CA TYR A 120 -12.82 19.52 -8.37
C TYR A 120 -14.27 19.23 -7.97
N ASP A 121 -14.57 19.04 -6.68
CA ASP A 121 -15.92 18.71 -6.17
C ASP A 121 -16.60 17.54 -6.92
N ILE A 122 -15.83 16.47 -7.20
CA ILE A 122 -16.31 15.31 -7.98
C ILE A 122 -17.02 14.33 -7.07
N LYS A 123 -18.28 14.05 -7.39
CA LYS A 123 -19.08 13.05 -6.69
C LYS A 123 -18.78 11.68 -7.27
N GLY A 124 -18.64 10.65 -6.42
CA GLY A 124 -18.38 9.28 -6.88
C GLY A 124 -19.44 8.71 -7.82
N SER A 125 -20.68 9.22 -7.79
CA SER A 125 -21.77 8.87 -8.71
C SER A 125 -21.54 9.35 -10.16
N GLU A 126 -20.66 10.33 -10.37
CA GLU A 126 -20.23 10.80 -11.69
C GLU A 126 -19.26 9.83 -12.36
N ILE A 127 -18.60 8.96 -11.58
CA ILE A 127 -17.54 8.07 -12.04
C ILE A 127 -18.13 6.70 -12.38
N GLY A 128 -17.98 6.30 -13.64
CA GLY A 128 -18.40 4.98 -14.13
C GLY A 128 -17.25 3.99 -14.27
N ARG A 129 -16.00 4.46 -14.31
CA ARG A 129 -14.79 3.62 -14.41
C ARG A 129 -13.65 4.17 -13.57
N LEU A 130 -12.96 3.28 -12.86
CA LEU A 130 -11.72 3.55 -12.12
C LEU A 130 -10.68 2.51 -12.54
N GLU A 131 -9.61 2.95 -13.20
CA GLU A 131 -8.49 2.11 -13.63
C GLU A 131 -7.23 2.49 -12.87
N ILE A 132 -6.40 1.51 -12.55
CA ILE A 132 -5.12 1.74 -11.88
C ILE A 132 -3.98 1.32 -12.81
N GLY A 133 -2.94 2.14 -12.93
CA GLY A 133 -1.68 1.76 -13.57
C GLY A 133 -0.56 1.73 -12.55
N THR A 134 0.13 0.61 -12.40
CA THR A 134 1.25 0.45 -11.46
C THR A 134 2.07 -0.77 -11.84
N GLU A 135 3.33 -0.79 -11.41
CA GLU A 135 4.20 -1.95 -11.33
C GLU A 135 4.73 -2.21 -9.90
N THR A 136 4.27 -1.45 -8.91
CA THR A 136 4.49 -1.70 -7.48
C THR A 136 3.28 -2.45 -6.90
N LEU A 137 3.36 -3.78 -6.88
CA LEU A 137 2.29 -4.63 -6.36
C LEU A 137 2.37 -4.81 -4.85
N THR A 138 1.23 -4.67 -4.17
CA THR A 138 1.07 -5.04 -2.75
C THR A 138 0.39 -6.39 -2.55
N ASP A 139 -0.26 -6.92 -3.60
CA ASP A 139 -0.94 -8.21 -3.64
C ASP A 139 -0.92 -8.73 -5.09
N LYS A 140 -0.81 -10.06 -5.27
CA LYS A 140 -0.72 -10.71 -6.59
C LYS A 140 -2.09 -10.94 -7.26
N SER A 141 -3.18 -10.87 -6.51
CA SER A 141 -4.54 -11.13 -6.97
C SER A 141 -5.47 -9.94 -6.73
N LYS A 142 -5.46 -9.38 -5.52
CA LYS A 142 -6.30 -8.25 -5.16
C LYS A 142 -5.82 -6.97 -5.84
N SER A 143 -6.55 -6.56 -6.86
CA SER A 143 -6.31 -5.29 -7.56
C SER A 143 -6.34 -4.09 -6.60
N LEU A 144 -5.36 -3.19 -6.78
CA LEU A 144 -5.26 -1.90 -6.09
C LEU A 144 -6.53 -1.04 -6.26
N LYS A 145 -7.23 -1.20 -7.39
CA LYS A 145 -8.52 -0.54 -7.67
C LYS A 145 -9.54 -0.78 -6.57
N THR A 146 -9.61 -2.02 -6.08
CA THR A 146 -10.59 -2.40 -5.05
C THR A 146 -10.30 -1.71 -3.71
N SER A 147 -9.03 -1.42 -3.41
CA SER A 147 -8.65 -0.64 -2.23
C SER A 147 -9.01 0.84 -2.39
N LEU A 148 -8.83 1.41 -3.59
CA LEU A 148 -9.12 2.82 -3.88
C LEU A 148 -10.61 3.12 -4.05
N LEU A 149 -11.44 2.13 -4.37
CA LEU A 149 -12.89 2.28 -4.53
C LEU A 149 -13.57 2.95 -3.32
N ARG A 150 -13.00 2.77 -2.11
CA ARG A 150 -13.47 3.42 -0.87
C ARG A 150 -13.54 4.95 -0.96
N ALA A 151 -12.68 5.57 -1.77
CA ALA A 151 -12.66 7.02 -1.94
C ALA A 151 -13.84 7.53 -2.79
N LEU A 152 -14.45 6.68 -3.63
CA LEU A 152 -15.60 7.06 -4.46
C LEU A 152 -16.93 6.89 -3.72
N GLY A 153 -17.04 5.94 -2.79
CA GLY A 153 -18.31 5.60 -2.16
C GLY A 153 -19.39 5.10 -3.14
N ASN A 154 -18.98 4.69 -4.35
CA ASN A 154 -19.85 4.16 -5.39
C ASN A 154 -19.36 2.75 -5.78
N PRO A 155 -20.15 1.68 -5.56
CA PRO A 155 -19.76 0.33 -5.92
C PRO A 155 -19.94 0.02 -7.41
N ASN A 156 -20.77 0.77 -8.14
CA ASN A 156 -21.04 0.54 -9.56
C ASN A 156 -20.02 1.29 -10.44
N VAL A 157 -18.79 0.77 -10.45
CA VAL A 157 -17.64 1.37 -11.14
C VAL A 157 -16.80 0.26 -11.80
N GLU A 158 -16.66 0.30 -13.12
CA GLU A 158 -15.82 -0.63 -13.88
C GLU A 158 -14.31 -0.39 -13.68
N GLY A 159 -13.47 -1.26 -14.26
CA GLY A 159 -12.02 -1.11 -14.29
C GLY A 159 -11.26 -1.96 -13.28
N ALA A 160 -9.96 -2.11 -13.50
CA ALA A 160 -9.06 -2.96 -12.73
C ALA A 160 -7.66 -2.33 -12.63
N THR A 161 -6.67 -3.11 -12.18
CA THR A 161 -5.26 -2.71 -12.21
C THR A 161 -4.59 -3.23 -13.48
N ASN A 162 -3.88 -2.37 -14.20
CA ASN A 162 -3.10 -2.66 -15.40
C ASN A 162 -1.62 -2.73 -15.01
N LEU A 163 -0.96 -3.81 -15.42
CA LEU A 163 0.43 -4.09 -15.09
C LEU A 163 1.21 -4.42 -16.36
N ASN A 164 2.19 -3.57 -16.69
CA ASN A 164 3.30 -3.89 -17.58
C ASN A 164 4.37 -2.80 -17.36
N ALA A 165 5.24 -2.99 -16.37
CA ALA A 165 6.27 -2.01 -16.00
C ALA A 165 5.70 -0.55 -16.01
N CYS A 166 6.49 0.39 -16.55
CA CYS A 166 6.11 1.79 -16.66
C CYS A 166 5.00 2.08 -17.69
N TYR A 167 4.49 1.08 -18.42
CA TYR A 167 3.42 1.26 -19.42
C TYR A 167 2.00 1.17 -18.81
N GLY A 168 1.84 0.55 -17.63
CA GLY A 168 0.53 0.30 -17.02
C GLY A 168 -0.36 1.55 -16.87
N GLY A 169 0.24 2.71 -16.66
CA GLY A 169 -0.46 4.00 -16.59
C GLY A 169 -1.08 4.42 -17.91
N THR A 170 -0.37 4.23 -19.02
CA THR A 170 -0.88 4.54 -20.36
C THR A 170 -1.97 3.55 -20.78
N ALA A 171 -1.84 2.26 -20.44
CA ALA A 171 -2.92 1.30 -20.63
C ALA A 171 -4.20 1.72 -19.89
N ALA A 172 -4.09 2.07 -18.61
CA ALA A 172 -5.21 2.55 -17.79
C ALA A 172 -5.86 3.83 -18.38
N PHE A 173 -5.05 4.79 -18.83
CA PHE A 173 -5.52 6.02 -19.47
C PHE A 173 -6.26 5.74 -20.79
N LEU A 174 -5.69 4.93 -21.68
CA LEU A 174 -6.32 4.58 -22.96
C LEU A 174 -7.63 3.81 -22.76
N ASN A 175 -7.70 2.93 -21.76
CA ASN A 175 -8.94 2.26 -21.41
C ASN A 175 -10.01 3.23 -20.88
N CYS A 176 -9.62 4.25 -20.11
CA CYS A 176 -10.53 5.32 -19.66
C CYS A 176 -11.04 6.16 -20.83
N VAL A 177 -10.17 6.49 -21.80
CA VAL A 177 -10.56 7.17 -23.04
C VAL A 177 -11.54 6.30 -23.82
N ASN A 178 -11.23 5.02 -24.05
CA ASN A 178 -12.11 4.10 -24.76
C ASN A 178 -13.48 3.97 -24.07
N TYR A 179 -13.51 3.87 -22.74
CA TYR A 179 -14.74 3.84 -21.95
C TYR A 179 -15.60 5.09 -22.17
N CYS A 180 -14.99 6.28 -22.14
CA CYS A 180 -15.70 7.55 -22.32
C CYS A 180 -16.09 7.81 -23.78
N THR A 181 -15.42 7.21 -24.76
CA THR A 181 -15.83 7.27 -26.18
C THR A 181 -16.99 6.32 -26.51
N ASN A 182 -17.30 5.38 -25.63
CA ASN A 182 -18.41 4.45 -25.84
C ASN A 182 -19.76 5.16 -25.64
N PRO A 183 -20.66 5.19 -26.64
CA PRO A 183 -21.95 5.87 -26.53
C PRO A 183 -22.85 5.35 -25.39
N TYR A 184 -22.68 4.09 -24.95
CA TYR A 184 -23.42 3.55 -23.81
C TYR A 184 -23.00 4.16 -22.46
N ASN A 185 -21.86 4.84 -22.41
CA ASN A 185 -21.32 5.49 -21.22
C ASN A 185 -21.39 7.02 -21.31
N LYS A 186 -22.14 7.57 -22.27
CA LYS A 186 -22.26 9.02 -22.46
C LYS A 186 -22.59 9.75 -21.16
N GLY A 187 -21.89 10.85 -20.89
CA GLY A 187 -22.03 11.64 -19.67
C GLY A 187 -21.38 11.06 -18.41
N LYS A 188 -20.91 9.81 -18.43
CA LYS A 188 -20.10 9.25 -17.33
C LYS A 188 -18.64 9.63 -17.50
N LYS A 189 -17.96 9.86 -16.38
CA LYS A 189 -16.52 10.13 -16.34
C LYS A 189 -15.76 8.87 -15.93
N ALA A 190 -14.51 8.80 -16.33
CA ALA A 190 -13.57 7.77 -15.89
C ALA A 190 -12.41 8.43 -15.15
N ILE A 191 -11.81 7.72 -14.20
CA ILE A 191 -10.55 8.13 -13.57
C ILE A 191 -9.52 7.03 -13.79
N CYS A 192 -8.32 7.40 -14.22
CA CYS A 192 -7.15 6.54 -14.01
C CYS A 192 -6.26 7.10 -12.91
N VAL A 193 -5.84 6.24 -11.98
CA VAL A 193 -4.83 6.55 -10.96
C VAL A 193 -3.57 5.78 -11.33
N ILE A 194 -2.48 6.49 -11.56
CA ILE A 194 -1.18 5.92 -11.88
C ILE A 194 -0.26 6.14 -10.70
N VAL A 195 0.34 5.10 -10.14
CA VAL A 195 1.10 5.20 -8.88
C VAL A 195 2.23 4.19 -8.84
N ASP A 196 3.42 4.63 -8.42
CA ASP A 196 4.55 3.74 -8.23
C ASP A 196 5.57 4.27 -7.22
N ILE A 197 6.31 3.32 -6.67
CA ILE A 197 7.52 3.52 -5.88
C ILE A 197 8.64 2.79 -6.63
N ALA A 198 9.52 3.56 -7.26
CA ALA A 198 10.68 3.04 -7.97
C ALA A 198 11.83 2.84 -6.98
N ALA A 199 12.02 1.59 -6.56
CA ALA A 199 13.04 1.17 -5.60
C ALA A 199 14.06 0.24 -6.27
N TYR A 200 15.35 0.49 -6.02
CA TYR A 200 16.45 -0.30 -6.55
C TYR A 200 17.44 -0.70 -5.45
N ALA A 201 18.01 -1.89 -5.61
CA ALA A 201 19.10 -2.38 -4.76
C ALA A 201 20.31 -1.42 -4.77
N ARG A 202 21.22 -1.58 -3.80
CA ARG A 202 22.48 -0.82 -3.75
C ARG A 202 23.24 -1.02 -5.06
N GLY A 203 23.69 0.07 -5.68
CA GLY A 203 24.42 0.02 -6.94
C GLY A 203 24.04 1.13 -7.92
N ALA A 204 24.40 0.94 -9.19
CA ALA A 204 24.35 1.97 -10.21
C ALA A 204 22.93 2.46 -10.57
N ALA A 205 21.89 1.66 -10.32
CA ALA A 205 20.50 2.01 -10.61
C ALA A 205 19.81 2.79 -9.46
N ARG A 206 20.29 2.68 -8.22
CA ARG A 206 19.71 3.36 -7.05
C ARG A 206 19.51 4.88 -7.23
N PRO A 207 20.42 5.63 -7.85
CA PRO A 207 20.24 7.06 -8.13
C PRO A 207 19.10 7.39 -9.11
N THR A 208 18.51 6.39 -9.77
CA THR A 208 17.33 6.56 -10.64
C THR A 208 16.01 6.21 -9.95
N SER A 209 16.03 5.98 -8.64
CA SER A 209 14.82 5.76 -7.84
C SER A 209 13.90 6.99 -7.84
N GLY A 210 12.72 6.86 -7.25
CA GLY A 210 11.76 7.94 -7.08
C GLY A 210 10.38 7.40 -6.75
N SER A 211 9.44 8.30 -6.54
CA SER A 211 8.08 7.90 -6.16
C SER A 211 7.08 9.02 -6.46
N GLY A 212 5.90 8.62 -6.90
CA GLY A 212 4.82 9.56 -7.19
C GLY A 212 3.55 8.86 -7.67
N ALA A 213 2.47 9.63 -7.69
CA ALA A 213 1.18 9.22 -8.23
C ALA A 213 0.53 10.36 -9.02
N VAL A 214 -0.30 10.02 -9.99
CA VAL A 214 -1.12 10.97 -10.75
C VAL A 214 -2.53 10.41 -10.88
N ALA A 215 -3.54 11.23 -10.60
CA ALA A 215 -4.93 10.93 -10.94
C ALA A 215 -5.35 11.77 -12.14
N VAL A 216 -5.93 11.13 -13.15
CA VAL A 216 -6.40 11.78 -14.38
C VAL A 216 -7.89 11.53 -14.52
N LEU A 217 -8.68 12.61 -14.54
CA LEU A 217 -10.11 12.56 -14.87
C LEU A 217 -10.28 12.62 -16.38
N VAL A 218 -10.99 11.64 -16.93
CA VAL A 218 -11.29 11.52 -18.36
C VAL A 218 -12.80 11.69 -18.60
N GLY A 219 -13.16 12.45 -19.64
CA GLY A 219 -14.56 12.64 -20.03
C GLY A 219 -14.72 13.47 -21.31
N GLU A 220 -15.97 13.70 -21.68
CA GLU A 220 -16.36 14.52 -22.84
C GLU A 220 -15.97 16.00 -22.67
N ASP A 221 -15.86 16.70 -23.80
CA ASP A 221 -15.58 18.16 -23.84
C ASP A 221 -14.37 18.60 -23.02
N SER A 222 -13.33 17.79 -23.08
CA SER A 222 -12.07 18.04 -22.38
C SER A 222 -11.25 19.17 -23.00
N TRP A 223 -10.59 19.95 -22.14
CA TRP A 223 -9.62 20.97 -22.55
C TRP A 223 -8.32 20.36 -23.07
N LEU A 224 -8.02 19.10 -22.75
CA LEU A 224 -6.92 18.35 -23.36
C LEU A 224 -7.46 17.06 -23.98
N LYS A 225 -7.93 17.18 -25.21
CA LYS A 225 -8.59 16.13 -25.98
C LYS A 225 -7.59 15.06 -26.41
N PHE A 226 -8.00 13.80 -26.43
CA PHE A 226 -7.25 12.75 -27.10
C PHE A 226 -7.33 12.95 -28.62
N GLY A 227 -6.17 13.14 -29.27
CA GLY A 227 -6.11 13.55 -30.67
C GLY A 227 -6.50 12.46 -31.67
N GLY A 228 -6.65 11.22 -31.21
CA GLY A 228 -7.13 10.11 -32.04
C GLY A 228 -6.04 9.42 -32.88
N VAL A 229 -4.79 9.89 -32.82
CA VAL A 229 -3.64 9.25 -33.47
C VAL A 229 -2.82 8.53 -32.40
N LYS A 230 -2.52 7.25 -32.63
CA LYS A 230 -1.63 6.46 -31.78
C LYS A 230 -0.94 5.35 -32.57
N ALA A 231 0.25 4.96 -32.15
CA ALA A 231 0.94 3.79 -32.65
C ALA A 231 1.69 3.09 -31.52
N SER A 232 1.61 1.76 -31.49
CA SER A 232 2.21 0.93 -30.44
C SER A 232 3.32 0.06 -31.01
N TRP A 233 4.26 -0.30 -30.15
CA TRP A 233 5.32 -1.25 -30.45
C TRP A 233 5.50 -2.18 -29.25
N THR A 234 5.43 -3.48 -29.49
CA THR A 234 5.48 -4.52 -28.45
C THR A 234 6.46 -5.60 -28.86
N GLU A 235 7.27 -6.04 -27.91
CA GLU A 235 8.28 -7.08 -28.10
C GLU A 235 8.33 -7.96 -26.85
N ASP A 236 8.76 -9.21 -26.99
CA ASP A 236 9.07 -10.10 -25.86
C ASP A 236 10.57 -10.00 -25.55
N VAL A 237 10.91 -9.36 -24.43
CA VAL A 237 12.29 -9.07 -24.00
C VAL A 237 12.43 -9.03 -22.48
N TRP A 238 13.59 -9.44 -21.98
CA TRP A 238 13.93 -9.46 -20.55
C TRP A 238 14.87 -8.31 -20.16
N ASP A 239 14.55 -7.08 -20.55
CA ASP A 239 15.41 -5.91 -20.34
C ASP A 239 15.36 -5.36 -18.90
N PHE A 240 14.18 -5.38 -18.30
CA PHE A 240 13.92 -5.08 -16.89
C PHE A 240 12.66 -5.84 -16.45
N TYR A 241 12.74 -6.54 -15.32
CA TYR A 241 11.65 -7.39 -14.84
C TYR A 241 11.78 -7.69 -13.33
N LYS A 242 10.67 -8.11 -12.71
CA LYS A 242 10.59 -8.45 -11.26
C LYS A 242 10.11 -9.90 -11.10
N ALA A 243 10.99 -10.85 -11.42
CA ALA A 243 10.67 -12.28 -11.34
C ALA A 243 10.79 -12.84 -9.92
N ASP A 244 11.64 -12.23 -9.08
CA ASP A 244 11.75 -12.56 -7.67
C ASP A 244 10.67 -11.80 -6.88
N HIS A 245 9.80 -12.54 -6.20
CA HIS A 245 8.72 -11.98 -5.41
C HIS A 245 9.10 -11.73 -3.95
N GLU A 246 10.25 -12.22 -3.49
CA GLU A 246 10.76 -12.04 -2.13
C GLU A 246 11.41 -10.67 -1.92
N VAL A 247 11.73 -9.96 -3.01
CA VAL A 247 12.28 -8.60 -2.99
C VAL A 247 11.47 -7.63 -3.84
N GLU A 248 11.48 -6.34 -3.48
CA GLU A 248 10.83 -5.28 -4.27
C GLU A 248 11.67 -4.88 -5.50
N TYR A 249 12.96 -5.24 -5.52
CA TYR A 249 13.93 -4.78 -6.51
C TYR A 249 13.84 -5.55 -7.84
N PRO A 250 13.98 -4.85 -8.98
CA PRO A 250 13.99 -5.47 -10.29
C PRO A 250 15.35 -6.06 -10.66
N GLN A 251 15.31 -7.08 -11.51
CA GLN A 251 16.45 -7.45 -12.35
C GLN A 251 16.50 -6.50 -13.54
N VAL A 252 17.70 -5.99 -13.86
CA VAL A 252 17.88 -4.99 -14.93
C VAL A 252 19.16 -5.22 -15.70
N ASP A 253 19.05 -5.35 -17.01
CA ASP A 253 20.17 -5.17 -17.93
C ASP A 253 20.13 -3.74 -18.48
N GLY A 254 20.91 -2.85 -17.86
CA GLY A 254 20.88 -1.42 -18.18
C GLY A 254 21.29 -1.08 -19.62
N LYS A 255 22.05 -1.94 -20.30
CA LYS A 255 22.42 -1.73 -21.71
C LYS A 255 21.27 -2.16 -22.61
N VAL A 256 20.73 -3.36 -22.39
CA VAL A 256 19.61 -3.90 -23.17
C VAL A 256 18.36 -3.05 -22.98
N SER A 257 18.10 -2.56 -21.78
CA SER A 257 16.96 -1.68 -21.50
C SER A 257 17.01 -0.36 -22.28
N GLN A 258 18.20 0.25 -22.42
CA GLN A 258 18.36 1.43 -23.28
C GLN A 258 18.16 1.10 -24.76
N GLU A 259 18.73 0.00 -25.25
CA GLU A 259 18.57 -0.43 -26.64
C GLU A 259 17.09 -0.72 -26.98
N CYS A 260 16.36 -1.39 -26.08
CA CYS A 260 14.93 -1.65 -26.20
C CYS A 260 14.14 -0.34 -26.23
N TYR A 261 14.38 0.59 -25.29
CA TYR A 261 13.73 1.90 -25.29
C TYR A 261 13.87 2.62 -26.64
N PHE A 262 15.09 2.66 -27.21
CA PHE A 262 15.33 3.32 -28.50
C PHE A 262 14.65 2.61 -29.67
N ARG A 263 14.61 1.28 -29.67
CA ARG A 263 13.92 0.49 -30.69
C ARG A 263 12.41 0.71 -30.63
N SER A 264 11.81 0.66 -29.43
CA SER A 264 10.39 0.92 -29.24
C SER A 264 10.01 2.36 -29.57
N LEU A 265 10.89 3.33 -29.28
CA LEU A 265 10.72 4.72 -29.71
C LEU A 265 10.66 4.82 -31.23
N ARG A 266 11.62 4.21 -31.94
CA ARG A 266 11.65 4.20 -33.40
C ARG A 266 10.38 3.58 -33.98
N GLY A 267 10.01 2.39 -33.50
CA GLY A 267 8.82 1.67 -33.97
C GLY A 267 7.53 2.47 -33.74
N CYS A 268 7.35 3.03 -32.55
CA CYS A 268 6.20 3.89 -32.24
C CYS A 268 6.21 5.17 -33.10
N TYR A 269 7.36 5.81 -33.28
CA TYR A 269 7.47 7.06 -34.03
C TYR A 269 7.16 6.87 -35.52
N GLU A 270 7.77 5.87 -36.16
CA GLU A 270 7.52 5.55 -37.57
C GLU A 270 6.04 5.15 -37.81
N GLY A 271 5.46 4.34 -36.91
CA GLY A 271 4.04 4.01 -36.95
C GLY A 271 3.14 5.22 -36.73
N PHE A 272 3.49 6.08 -35.76
CA PHE A 272 2.72 7.28 -35.44
C PHE A 272 2.70 8.26 -36.61
N ARG A 273 3.83 8.46 -37.30
CA ARG A 273 3.90 9.31 -38.50
C ARG A 273 2.94 8.85 -39.59
N LYS A 274 2.91 7.54 -39.87
CA LYS A 274 2.01 6.93 -40.86
C LYS A 274 0.55 7.12 -40.48
N GLU A 275 0.19 6.82 -39.23
CA GLU A 275 -1.18 7.00 -38.72
C GLU A 275 -1.61 8.47 -38.71
N TYR A 276 -0.69 9.36 -38.38
CA TYR A 276 -0.93 10.79 -38.36
C TYR A 276 -1.23 11.32 -39.76
N GLU A 277 -0.41 10.96 -40.74
CA GLU A 277 -0.62 11.34 -42.14
C GLU A 277 -1.92 10.75 -42.70
N ALA A 278 -2.21 9.49 -42.41
CA ALA A 278 -3.45 8.83 -42.84
C ALA A 278 -4.72 9.51 -42.28
N ARG A 279 -4.67 10.02 -41.04
CA ARG A 279 -5.83 10.63 -40.36
C ARG A 279 -5.96 12.13 -40.60
N THR A 280 -4.87 12.83 -40.82
CA THR A 280 -4.85 14.31 -40.89
C THR A 280 -4.48 14.85 -42.26
N SER A 281 -4.03 13.99 -43.18
CA SER A 281 -3.46 14.37 -44.48
C SER A 281 -2.30 15.37 -44.38
N LYS A 282 -1.60 15.39 -43.24
CA LYS A 282 -0.43 16.24 -42.97
C LYS A 282 0.75 15.37 -42.54
N PRO A 283 1.98 15.68 -42.97
CA PRO A 283 3.15 14.97 -42.49
C PRO A 283 3.40 15.26 -41.00
N PHE A 284 3.97 14.29 -40.30
CA PHE A 284 4.45 14.45 -38.93
C PHE A 284 5.97 14.32 -38.87
N ALA A 285 6.60 15.21 -38.12
CA ALA A 285 8.03 15.31 -37.91
C ALA A 285 8.32 15.66 -36.44
N PHE A 286 9.57 15.59 -36.00
CA PHE A 286 9.94 15.82 -34.61
C PHE A 286 9.65 17.26 -34.17
N SER A 287 9.62 18.18 -35.14
CA SER A 287 9.30 19.59 -34.96
C SER A 287 7.79 19.88 -34.92
N SER A 288 6.94 18.95 -35.37
CA SER A 288 5.49 19.16 -35.52
C SER A 288 4.76 19.48 -34.21
N PRO A 289 4.85 18.68 -33.12
CA PRO A 289 4.06 18.94 -31.92
C PRO A 289 4.66 20.12 -31.14
N ALA A 290 3.80 20.89 -30.48
CA ALA A 290 4.23 22.02 -29.65
C ALA A 290 5.08 21.57 -28.45
N TYR A 291 4.70 20.43 -27.84
CA TYR A 291 5.45 19.82 -26.76
C TYR A 291 5.59 18.32 -26.97
N TRP A 292 6.65 17.79 -26.39
CA TRP A 292 6.87 16.37 -26.28
C TRP A 292 6.79 15.98 -24.81
N VAL A 293 6.26 14.79 -24.53
CA VAL A 293 6.21 14.21 -23.19
C VAL A 293 6.67 12.77 -23.28
N PHE A 294 7.72 12.41 -22.55
CA PHE A 294 8.31 11.07 -22.59
C PHE A 294 8.19 10.41 -21.22
N HIS A 295 8.08 9.07 -21.21
CA HIS A 295 8.51 8.31 -20.05
C HIS A 295 9.98 8.64 -19.75
N ALA A 296 10.25 9.16 -18.56
CA ALA A 296 11.54 9.66 -18.13
C ALA A 296 12.07 8.86 -16.94
N PRO A 297 12.75 7.72 -17.17
CA PRO A 297 13.44 7.00 -16.09
C PRO A 297 14.62 7.83 -15.57
N TYR A 298 15.30 8.53 -16.48
CA TYR A 298 16.20 9.62 -16.18
C TYR A 298 16.36 10.57 -17.38
N ASN A 299 16.70 11.82 -17.08
CA ASN A 299 16.68 12.91 -18.05
C ASN A 299 17.65 12.71 -19.22
N LYS A 300 18.83 12.12 -18.97
CA LYS A 300 19.82 11.86 -20.03
C LYS A 300 19.30 10.92 -21.11
N LEU A 301 18.55 9.86 -20.73
CA LEU A 301 17.95 8.94 -21.70
C LEU A 301 17.00 9.69 -22.63
N VAL A 302 16.12 10.51 -22.04
CA VAL A 302 15.14 11.29 -22.80
C VAL A 302 15.83 12.28 -23.74
N ARG A 303 16.92 12.93 -23.31
CA ARG A 303 17.71 13.83 -24.16
C ARG A 303 18.29 13.11 -25.38
N LYS A 304 18.82 11.90 -25.18
CA LYS A 304 19.28 11.04 -26.29
C LYS A 304 18.13 10.65 -27.21
N SER A 305 17.02 10.19 -26.63
CA SER A 305 15.81 9.77 -27.34
C SER A 305 15.24 10.88 -28.23
N PHE A 306 15.08 12.09 -27.69
CA PHE A 306 14.61 13.24 -28.45
C PHE A 306 15.57 13.58 -29.62
N SER A 307 16.88 13.56 -29.38
CA SER A 307 17.86 13.84 -30.43
C SER A 307 17.86 12.82 -31.58
N ARG A 308 17.43 11.58 -31.33
CA ARG A 308 17.31 10.52 -32.35
C ARG A 308 16.10 10.69 -33.26
N LEU A 309 15.06 11.41 -32.83
CA LEU A 309 13.88 11.66 -33.68
C LEU A 309 14.27 12.39 -34.98
N GLN A 310 15.24 13.31 -34.93
CA GLN A 310 15.73 14.00 -36.13
C GLN A 310 16.32 13.02 -37.15
N TYR A 311 17.00 11.98 -36.69
CA TYR A 311 17.52 10.93 -37.56
C TYR A 311 16.39 10.05 -38.11
N TYR A 312 15.35 9.77 -37.35
CA TYR A 312 14.19 9.04 -37.86
C TYR A 312 13.37 9.85 -38.88
N ASP A 313 13.44 11.17 -38.83
CA ASP A 313 12.82 12.04 -39.83
C ASP A 313 13.52 11.96 -41.18
N ASP A 314 14.85 12.02 -41.18
CA ASP A 314 15.69 11.94 -42.38
C ASP A 314 17.02 11.21 -42.08
N PRO A 315 17.04 9.87 -42.18
CA PRO A 315 18.25 9.08 -41.98
C PRO A 315 19.33 9.35 -43.03
N ALA A 316 18.96 9.91 -44.20
CA ALA A 316 19.84 10.19 -45.32
C ALA A 316 20.51 11.57 -45.23
N ALA A 317 20.17 12.38 -44.23
CA ALA A 317 20.78 13.69 -44.04
C ALA A 317 22.32 13.58 -43.91
N PRO A 318 23.12 14.48 -44.53
CA PRO A 318 24.58 14.35 -44.57
C PRO A 318 25.24 14.17 -43.19
N TRP A 319 24.74 14.87 -42.17
CA TRP A 319 25.26 14.79 -40.80
C TRP A 319 24.98 13.44 -40.09
N CYS A 320 24.03 12.65 -40.61
CA CYS A 320 23.71 11.31 -40.13
C CYS A 320 24.63 10.24 -40.73
N ALA A 321 25.07 10.42 -41.98
CA ALA A 321 25.80 9.42 -42.74
C ALA A 321 27.27 9.23 -42.28
N GLU A 322 27.83 10.23 -41.60
CA GLU A 322 29.25 10.26 -41.22
C GLU A 322 29.54 9.58 -39.86
N LEU A 323 28.52 9.27 -39.06
CA LEU A 323 28.68 8.76 -37.69
C LEU A 323 27.73 7.61 -37.41
N ASP A 324 28.24 6.55 -36.75
CA ASP A 324 27.39 5.48 -36.22
C ASP A 324 26.43 6.04 -35.15
N ILE A 325 25.13 5.80 -35.29
CA ILE A 325 24.07 6.21 -34.34
C ILE A 325 24.30 5.68 -32.91
N LYS A 326 25.08 4.60 -32.77
CA LYS A 326 25.47 4.04 -31.47
C LYS A 326 26.72 4.70 -30.87
N SER A 327 27.43 5.53 -31.64
CA SER A 327 28.67 6.18 -31.20
C SER A 327 28.43 7.35 -30.24
N ARG A 328 29.42 7.62 -29.38
CA ARG A 328 29.38 8.76 -28.46
C ARG A 328 29.44 10.11 -29.18
N ASP A 329 30.09 10.17 -30.35
CA ASP A 329 30.25 11.41 -31.10
C ASP A 329 28.95 11.79 -31.83
N TYR A 330 28.23 10.79 -32.36
CA TYR A 330 26.86 10.99 -32.84
C TYR A 330 25.97 11.54 -31.71
N ASP A 331 25.94 10.88 -30.55
CA ASP A 331 25.12 11.29 -29.41
C ASP A 331 25.40 12.75 -29.01
N LYS A 332 26.66 13.19 -29.00
CA LYS A 332 27.06 14.57 -28.67
C LYS A 332 26.58 15.56 -29.73
N LEU A 333 26.82 15.26 -31.01
CA LEU A 333 26.45 16.13 -32.12
C LEU A 333 24.93 16.29 -32.22
N ALA A 334 24.18 15.17 -32.19
CA ALA A 334 22.73 15.15 -32.26
C ALA A 334 22.10 15.97 -31.11
N GLN A 335 22.57 15.79 -29.88
CA GLN A 335 22.10 16.58 -28.73
C GLN A 335 22.36 18.08 -28.89
N LYS A 336 23.54 18.47 -29.40
CA LYS A 336 23.87 19.88 -29.65
C LYS A 336 22.96 20.51 -30.71
N ARG A 337 22.63 19.77 -31.77
CA ARG A 337 21.75 20.24 -32.85
C ARG A 337 20.33 20.53 -32.37
N VAL A 338 19.81 19.72 -31.45
CA VAL A 338 18.42 19.83 -30.96
C VAL A 338 18.27 20.61 -29.66
N GLU A 339 19.35 21.17 -29.09
CA GLU A 339 19.35 21.73 -27.73
C GLU A 339 18.27 22.81 -27.50
N LYS A 340 18.13 23.76 -28.44
CA LYS A 340 17.12 24.82 -28.34
C LYS A 340 15.69 24.25 -28.37
N GLU A 341 15.43 23.33 -29.28
CA GLU A 341 14.12 22.68 -29.42
C GLU A 341 13.82 21.77 -28.23
N PHE A 342 14.82 21.06 -27.71
CA PHE A 342 14.71 20.25 -26.50
C PHE A 342 14.29 21.11 -25.31
N ASN A 343 15.00 22.20 -25.03
CA ASN A 343 14.67 23.09 -23.91
C ASN A 343 13.26 23.68 -24.06
N LYS A 344 12.86 24.05 -25.28
CA LYS A 344 11.55 24.64 -25.58
C LYS A 344 10.39 23.63 -25.49
N LYS A 345 10.55 22.43 -26.06
CA LYS A 345 9.47 21.45 -26.23
C LYS A 345 9.41 20.39 -25.12
N MET A 346 10.51 20.18 -24.39
CA MET A 346 10.62 19.13 -23.35
C MET A 346 10.94 19.68 -21.96
N GLY A 347 11.60 20.85 -21.87
CA GLY A 347 12.18 21.35 -20.62
C GLY A 347 11.20 21.39 -19.44
N LYS A 348 9.98 21.92 -19.67
CA LYS A 348 8.97 22.03 -18.61
C LYS A 348 8.48 20.67 -18.08
N GLY A 349 8.26 19.69 -18.98
CA GLY A 349 7.84 18.35 -18.56
C GLY A 349 8.97 17.61 -17.83
N LEU A 350 10.20 17.76 -18.30
CA LEU A 350 11.35 17.08 -17.73
C LEU A 350 11.79 17.63 -16.37
N GLU A 351 11.56 18.92 -16.09
CA GLU A 351 11.88 19.54 -14.80
C GLU A 351 11.24 18.80 -13.62
N VAL A 352 10.05 18.25 -13.79
CA VAL A 352 9.38 17.45 -12.75
C VAL A 352 10.20 16.19 -12.46
N SER A 353 10.49 15.39 -13.48
CA SER A 353 11.29 14.16 -13.34
C SER A 353 12.70 14.44 -12.79
N ARG A 354 13.31 15.57 -13.17
CA ARG A 354 14.61 16.04 -12.68
C ARG A 354 14.61 16.27 -11.17
N ARG A 355 13.45 16.60 -10.60
CA ARG A 355 13.29 16.93 -9.18
C ARG A 355 12.69 15.80 -8.34
N ILE A 356 11.98 14.84 -8.94
CA ILE A 356 11.31 13.76 -8.20
C ILE A 356 11.92 12.38 -8.44
N GLY A 357 12.76 12.22 -9.46
CA GLY A 357 13.29 10.92 -9.88
C GLY A 357 12.31 10.13 -10.75
N ASN A 358 12.55 8.83 -10.90
CA ASN A 358 11.66 7.96 -11.68
C ASN A 358 10.41 7.62 -10.88
N THR A 359 9.24 7.79 -11.49
CA THR A 359 7.95 7.42 -10.88
C THR A 359 7.26 6.30 -11.66
N TYR A 360 8.07 5.47 -12.33
CA TYR A 360 7.66 4.38 -13.21
C TYR A 360 6.47 4.74 -14.10
N ALA A 361 5.30 4.12 -13.90
CA ALA A 361 4.15 4.33 -14.75
C ALA A 361 3.63 5.76 -14.70
N ALA A 362 3.79 6.44 -13.56
CA ALA A 362 3.37 7.83 -13.40
C ALA A 362 4.31 8.82 -14.11
N SER A 363 5.50 8.41 -14.53
CA SER A 363 6.56 9.30 -15.06
C SER A 363 6.10 10.14 -16.26
N VAL A 364 5.43 9.53 -17.24
CA VAL A 364 4.93 10.25 -18.42
C VAL A 364 3.82 11.25 -18.04
N PHE A 365 2.98 10.93 -17.06
CA PHE A 365 1.91 11.81 -16.58
C PHE A 365 2.44 12.91 -15.66
N MET A 366 3.51 12.67 -14.91
CA MET A 366 4.26 13.70 -14.19
C MET A 366 4.89 14.71 -15.15
N GLY A 367 5.45 14.21 -16.26
CA GLY A 367 5.93 15.07 -17.35
C GLY A 367 4.80 15.90 -17.96
N LEU A 368 3.61 15.31 -18.14
CA LEU A 368 2.44 16.04 -18.61
C LEU A 368 2.02 17.13 -17.63
N CYS A 369 2.04 16.88 -16.32
CA CYS A 369 1.78 17.91 -15.28
C CYS A 369 2.74 19.10 -15.43
N GLY A 370 4.02 18.84 -15.69
CA GLY A 370 5.02 19.91 -15.93
C GLY A 370 4.73 20.75 -17.16
N VAL A 371 4.23 20.15 -18.25
CA VAL A 371 3.80 20.90 -19.45
C VAL A 371 2.53 21.71 -19.16
N VAL A 372 1.56 21.14 -18.44
CA VAL A 372 0.30 21.79 -18.06
C VAL A 372 0.54 23.02 -17.19
N GLU A 373 1.48 22.95 -16.24
CA GLU A 373 1.88 24.09 -15.41
C GLU A 373 2.41 25.28 -16.24
N GLY A 374 3.00 25.02 -17.40
CA GLY A 374 3.62 26.03 -18.24
C GLY A 374 2.63 27.00 -18.88
N GLU A 375 2.81 28.30 -18.65
CA GLU A 375 1.93 29.39 -19.16
C GLU A 375 1.76 29.44 -20.69
N ASP A 376 2.76 28.96 -21.44
CA ASP A 376 2.76 28.95 -22.92
C ASP A 376 1.81 27.92 -23.54
N LEU A 377 1.30 26.97 -22.75
CA LEU A 377 0.32 25.98 -23.22
C LEU A 377 -1.05 26.68 -23.38
N LYS A 378 -1.57 26.66 -24.61
CA LYS A 378 -2.78 27.36 -25.06
C LYS A 378 -3.55 26.48 -26.06
N ALA A 379 -4.77 26.88 -26.43
CA ALA A 379 -5.59 26.19 -27.42
C ALA A 379 -4.84 25.90 -28.73
N ASP A 380 -5.24 24.83 -29.41
CA ASP A 380 -4.68 24.30 -30.67
C ASP A 380 -3.23 23.81 -30.58
N LYS A 381 -2.59 23.90 -29.42
CA LYS A 381 -1.29 23.26 -29.19
C LYS A 381 -1.48 21.75 -29.13
N GLU A 382 -0.69 21.05 -29.92
CA GLU A 382 -0.63 19.60 -29.91
C GLU A 382 0.59 19.09 -29.15
N LEU A 383 0.40 18.02 -28.40
CA LEU A 383 1.43 17.34 -27.63
C LEU A 383 1.59 15.93 -28.18
N ALA A 384 2.83 15.49 -28.36
CA ALA A 384 3.15 14.10 -28.63
C ALA A 384 3.67 13.43 -27.35
N VAL A 385 3.06 12.31 -26.99
CA VAL A 385 3.36 11.56 -25.78
C VAL A 385 3.96 10.21 -26.15
N PHE A 386 5.14 9.89 -25.64
CA PHE A 386 5.78 8.59 -25.77
C PHE A 386 5.84 7.89 -24.42
N SER A 387 5.10 6.79 -24.29
CA SER A 387 5.11 5.94 -23.10
C SER A 387 5.81 4.62 -23.39
N TYR A 388 6.61 4.15 -22.44
CA TYR A 388 7.39 2.93 -22.53
C TYR A 388 7.33 2.19 -21.21
N GLY A 389 7.21 0.87 -21.27
CA GLY A 389 7.47 -0.03 -20.15
C GLY A 389 8.24 -1.24 -20.64
N SER A 390 9.27 -1.64 -19.90
CA SER A 390 10.08 -2.83 -20.16
C SER A 390 9.27 -4.13 -20.23
N GLY A 391 9.83 -5.14 -20.90
CA GLY A 391 9.15 -6.41 -21.20
C GLY A 391 8.88 -6.73 -22.68
N SER A 392 8.64 -5.81 -23.64
CA SER A 392 8.37 -4.38 -23.54
C SER A 392 7.12 -3.99 -24.34
N ILE A 393 6.40 -2.97 -23.83
CA ILE A 393 5.26 -2.36 -24.51
C ILE A 393 5.47 -0.84 -24.53
N ALA A 394 5.32 -0.23 -25.70
CA ALA A 394 5.37 1.21 -25.87
C ALA A 394 4.20 1.71 -26.72
N THR A 395 3.81 2.96 -26.51
CA THR A 395 2.83 3.64 -27.37
C THR A 395 3.15 5.13 -27.47
N MET A 396 3.11 5.64 -28.69
CA MET A 396 3.09 7.07 -28.97
C MET A 396 1.66 7.49 -29.30
N TYR A 397 1.19 8.60 -28.74
CA TYR A 397 -0.14 9.16 -29.02
C TYR A 397 -0.12 10.69 -28.93
N ASN A 398 -1.14 11.36 -29.47
CA ASN A 398 -1.28 12.81 -29.37
C ASN A 398 -2.41 13.27 -28.46
N LEU A 399 -2.20 14.45 -27.87
CA LEU A 399 -3.20 15.21 -27.13
C LEU A 399 -3.29 16.62 -27.72
N VAL A 400 -4.50 17.16 -27.83
CA VAL A 400 -4.76 18.48 -28.43
C VAL A 400 -5.43 19.38 -27.40
N VAL A 401 -4.83 20.54 -27.14
CA VAL A 401 -5.39 21.53 -26.24
C VAL A 401 -6.56 22.21 -26.93
N ARG A 402 -7.66 22.38 -26.21
CA ARG A 402 -8.87 23.06 -26.64
C ARG A 402 -9.20 24.18 -25.68
N GLU A 403 -9.84 25.21 -26.22
CA GLU A 403 -10.57 26.17 -25.41
C GLU A 403 -11.91 25.54 -25.00
N THR A 404 -12.27 25.77 -23.73
CA THR A 404 -13.50 25.27 -23.12
C THR A 404 -14.14 26.40 -22.34
N ASP A 405 -15.45 26.53 -22.45
CA ASP A 405 -16.28 27.57 -21.83
C ASP A 405 -16.78 27.20 -20.41
N GLY A 406 -16.48 25.99 -19.94
CA GLY A 406 -16.85 25.53 -18.60
C GLY A 406 -16.11 26.25 -17.46
N ASP A 407 -16.69 26.24 -16.27
CA ASP A 407 -16.13 26.85 -15.05
C ASP A 407 -15.30 25.86 -14.21
N ARG A 408 -15.58 24.55 -14.34
CA ARG A 408 -15.05 23.50 -13.47
C ARG A 408 -13.80 22.80 -14.02
N PHE A 409 -13.75 22.57 -15.33
CA PHE A 409 -12.72 21.79 -16.00
C PHE A 409 -12.08 22.60 -17.14
N THR A 410 -11.15 23.47 -16.78
CA THR A 410 -10.37 24.25 -17.75
C THR A 410 -8.89 24.10 -17.48
N LEU A 411 -8.05 24.41 -18.47
CA LEU A 411 -6.61 24.47 -18.31
C LEU A 411 -6.19 25.41 -17.17
N VAL A 412 -6.82 26.58 -17.07
CA VAL A 412 -6.53 27.58 -16.03
C VAL A 412 -6.84 27.02 -14.65
N LYS A 413 -8.05 26.46 -14.45
CA LYS A 413 -8.41 25.81 -13.18
C LYS A 413 -7.53 24.63 -12.85
N CYS A 414 -7.05 23.91 -13.86
CA CYS A 414 -6.11 22.82 -13.66
C CYS A 414 -4.79 23.30 -13.05
N ARG A 415 -4.21 24.38 -13.57
CA ARG A 415 -2.99 25.00 -13.01
C ARG A 415 -3.22 25.52 -11.59
N GLU A 416 -4.29 26.29 -11.37
CA GLU A 416 -4.63 26.88 -10.07
C GLU A 416 -4.80 25.84 -8.96
N ARG A 417 -5.36 24.66 -9.30
CA ARG A 417 -5.62 23.57 -8.35
C ARG A 417 -4.40 22.68 -8.13
N MET A 418 -3.63 22.42 -9.18
CA MET A 418 -2.46 21.55 -9.11
C MET A 418 -1.34 22.17 -8.25
N LYS A 419 -1.04 23.47 -8.45
CA LYS A 419 0.03 24.23 -7.78
C LYS A 419 1.37 23.50 -7.80
N LEU A 420 1.76 23.03 -8.98
CA LEU A 420 2.88 22.08 -9.10
C LEU A 420 4.19 22.73 -8.68
N LYS A 421 4.44 23.95 -9.14
CA LYS A 421 5.69 24.68 -8.86
C LYS A 421 5.85 24.94 -7.37
N GLU A 422 4.81 25.45 -6.71
CA GLU A 422 4.83 25.74 -5.27
C GLU A 422 5.03 24.46 -4.45
N ARG A 423 4.31 23.38 -4.80
CA ARG A 423 4.42 22.09 -4.08
C ARG A 423 5.80 21.46 -4.22
N LEU A 424 6.43 21.55 -5.38
CA LEU A 424 7.80 21.06 -5.57
C LEU A 424 8.79 21.89 -4.73
N GLN A 425 8.61 23.21 -4.65
CA GLN A 425 9.45 24.12 -3.85
C GLN A 425 9.24 23.94 -2.34
N ALA A 426 8.04 23.59 -1.90
CA ALA A 426 7.70 23.43 -0.49
C ALA A 426 8.21 22.11 0.13
N ARG A 427 8.81 21.21 -0.67
CA ARG A 427 9.36 19.94 -0.15
C ARG A 427 10.52 20.17 0.80
N VAL A 428 10.74 19.23 1.69
CA VAL A 428 11.80 19.25 2.71
C VAL A 428 12.98 18.41 2.26
N LYS A 429 14.19 19.00 2.27
CA LYS A 429 15.44 18.28 1.99
C LYS A 429 15.81 17.37 3.17
N VAL A 430 16.22 16.14 2.87
CA VAL A 430 16.78 15.17 3.83
C VAL A 430 18.16 14.69 3.37
N GLY A 431 18.94 14.10 4.29
CA GLY A 431 20.27 13.58 4.00
C GLY A 431 20.26 12.41 3.01
N ALA A 432 21.37 12.22 2.29
CA ALA A 432 21.50 11.14 1.30
C ALA A 432 21.47 9.74 1.93
N GLU A 433 21.94 9.60 3.17
CA GLU A 433 21.89 8.38 3.97
C GLU A 433 20.46 7.90 4.25
N GLU A 434 19.49 8.82 4.22
CA GLU A 434 18.09 8.53 4.47
C GLU A 434 17.49 7.61 3.39
N LEU A 435 18.02 7.67 2.16
CA LEU A 435 17.61 6.74 1.09
C LEU A 435 17.89 5.30 1.46
N ASP A 436 19.08 5.06 2.00
CA ASP A 436 19.53 3.73 2.36
C ASP A 436 18.69 3.17 3.50
N LEU A 437 18.45 3.98 4.53
CA LEU A 437 17.60 3.62 5.67
C LEU A 437 16.15 3.35 5.24
N ALA A 438 15.57 4.22 4.42
CA ALA A 438 14.20 4.06 3.95
C ALA A 438 14.03 2.79 3.09
N LEU A 439 14.96 2.53 2.15
CA LEU A 439 14.91 1.32 1.34
C LEU A 439 15.18 0.05 2.16
N ASP A 440 16.08 0.11 3.13
CA ASP A 440 16.35 -1.02 4.02
C ASP A 440 15.13 -1.34 4.91
N CYS A 441 14.40 -0.32 5.39
CA CYS A 441 13.11 -0.48 6.09
C CYS A 441 12.01 -1.02 5.17
N ARG A 442 11.93 -0.58 3.92
CA ARG A 442 10.98 -1.14 2.94
C ARG A 442 11.24 -2.61 2.67
N GLU A 443 12.50 -3.04 2.60
CA GLU A 443 12.83 -4.46 2.46
C GLU A 443 12.41 -5.26 3.71
N LEU A 444 12.53 -4.70 4.92
CA LEU A 444 11.98 -5.32 6.14
C LEU A 444 10.45 -5.44 6.08
N MET A 445 9.76 -4.40 5.60
CA MET A 445 8.31 -4.44 5.41
C MET A 445 7.91 -5.51 4.39
N HIS A 446 8.60 -5.57 3.25
CA HIS A 446 8.29 -6.48 2.14
C HIS A 446 8.53 -7.95 2.51
N SER A 447 9.60 -8.23 3.25
CA SER A 447 9.99 -9.59 3.67
C SER A 447 9.39 -10.02 5.02
N SER A 448 8.57 -9.19 5.67
CA SER A 448 8.00 -9.50 6.99
C SER A 448 7.09 -10.74 6.95
N PRO A 449 7.39 -11.82 7.71
CA PRO A 449 6.56 -13.02 7.75
C PRO A 449 5.33 -12.89 8.68
N LYS A 450 5.24 -11.77 9.41
CA LYS A 450 4.16 -11.43 10.36
C LYS A 450 3.63 -10.02 10.07
N GLY A 451 2.68 -9.57 10.88
CA GLY A 451 2.24 -8.19 10.87
C GLY A 451 3.41 -7.19 11.00
N TYR A 452 3.27 -6.04 10.37
CA TYR A 452 4.27 -4.99 10.28
C TYR A 452 3.68 -3.64 10.66
N SER A 453 4.38 -2.90 11.51
CA SER A 453 4.03 -1.51 11.86
C SER A 453 5.09 -0.57 11.28
N PRO A 454 4.72 0.40 10.43
CA PRO A 454 5.66 1.36 9.86
C PRO A 454 6.48 2.08 10.93
N LEU A 455 7.77 2.22 10.67
CA LEU A 455 8.76 2.73 11.61
C LEU A 455 8.98 4.24 11.46
N TYR A 456 8.69 4.78 10.27
CA TYR A 456 8.85 6.20 10.01
C TYR A 456 7.69 7.05 10.56
N PRO A 457 8.00 8.21 11.17
CA PRO A 457 6.98 9.13 11.66
C PRO A 457 6.19 9.75 10.50
N THR A 458 4.94 10.10 10.77
CA THR A 458 4.03 10.72 9.78
C THR A 458 4.18 12.24 9.68
N GLN A 459 5.05 12.84 10.48
CA GLN A 459 5.27 14.29 10.58
C GLN A 459 5.82 14.91 9.30
N SER A 460 6.54 14.12 8.49
CA SER A 460 7.03 14.55 7.19
C SER A 460 5.91 14.68 6.17
N LEU A 461 4.83 13.90 6.27
CA LEU A 461 3.80 13.79 5.25
C LEU A 461 3.01 15.09 5.07
N TRP A 462 2.58 15.35 3.83
CA TRP A 462 1.65 16.45 3.54
C TRP A 462 0.35 16.30 4.33
N GLU A 463 -0.29 17.43 4.64
CA GLU A 463 -1.65 17.39 5.19
C GLU A 463 -2.61 16.69 4.22
N GLY A 464 -3.42 15.78 4.74
CA GLY A 464 -4.37 15.00 3.94
C GLY A 464 -3.78 13.77 3.24
N THR A 465 -2.47 13.52 3.38
CA THR A 465 -1.84 12.28 2.89
C THR A 465 -2.38 11.07 3.63
N TYR A 466 -2.80 10.04 2.90
CA TYR A 466 -3.02 8.72 3.47
C TYR A 466 -1.69 8.04 3.75
N PHE A 467 -1.60 7.33 4.86
CA PHE A 467 -0.40 6.59 5.27
C PHE A 467 -0.78 5.21 5.80
N LEU A 468 0.13 4.25 5.66
CA LEU A 468 0.01 2.90 6.20
C LEU A 468 0.09 2.98 7.73
N GLN A 469 -0.92 2.47 8.42
CA GLN A 469 -0.91 2.37 9.90
C GLN A 469 -0.32 1.04 10.36
N GLY A 470 -0.55 -0.02 9.59
CA GLY A 470 -0.08 -1.34 9.92
C GLY A 470 -0.59 -2.38 8.95
N ILE A 471 0.13 -3.49 8.91
CA ILE A 471 -0.18 -4.73 8.22
C ILE A 471 -0.38 -5.77 9.33
N ASP A 472 -1.50 -6.48 9.36
CA ASP A 472 -1.70 -7.55 10.33
C ASP A 472 -1.12 -8.90 9.86
N ASP A 473 -1.17 -9.92 10.72
CA ASP A 473 -0.67 -11.28 10.41
C ASP A 473 -1.39 -11.97 9.24
N LYS A 474 -2.47 -11.37 8.72
CA LYS A 474 -3.19 -11.84 7.53
C LYS A 474 -2.93 -10.93 6.32
N PHE A 475 -1.87 -10.13 6.37
CA PHE A 475 -1.46 -9.18 5.33
C PHE A 475 -2.50 -8.08 5.02
N ARG A 476 -3.48 -7.87 5.91
CA ARG A 476 -4.50 -6.84 5.70
C ARG A 476 -3.92 -5.49 6.11
N ARG A 477 -3.98 -4.53 5.19
CA ARG A 477 -3.42 -3.18 5.37
C ARG A 477 -4.47 -2.21 5.90
N SER A 478 -4.09 -1.44 6.91
CA SER A 478 -4.89 -0.36 7.51
C SER A 478 -4.27 1.00 7.18
N TYR A 479 -5.11 2.02 6.98
CA TYR A 479 -4.65 3.33 6.51
C TYR A 479 -5.24 4.47 7.36
N GLY A 480 -4.39 5.41 7.74
CA GLY A 480 -4.74 6.67 8.37
C GLY A 480 -4.65 7.84 7.39
N VAL A 481 -5.07 9.02 7.82
CA VAL A 481 -4.92 10.28 7.06
C VAL A 481 -4.20 11.29 7.93
N LYS A 482 -3.11 11.86 7.42
CA LYS A 482 -2.32 12.89 8.10
C LYS A 482 -3.19 14.13 8.33
N LYS A 483 -3.26 14.57 9.58
CA LYS A 483 -3.88 15.82 10.00
C LYS A 483 -2.80 16.84 10.36
N GLY A 484 -3.03 18.11 10.06
CA GLY A 484 -2.09 19.20 10.33
C GLY A 484 -0.91 19.27 9.35
N PRO A 485 -0.14 20.36 9.41
CA PRO A 485 0.93 20.67 8.44
C PRO A 485 2.12 19.71 8.56
N VAL A 486 3.07 19.86 7.63
CA VAL A 486 4.39 19.21 7.72
C VAL A 486 5.17 19.84 8.86
N GLU A 487 5.73 19.01 9.74
CA GLU A 487 6.41 19.44 10.98
C GLU A 487 7.92 19.14 10.98
N VAL A 488 8.48 18.72 9.84
CA VAL A 488 9.91 18.39 9.71
C VAL A 488 10.70 19.60 9.19
N HIS A 489 11.79 19.94 9.87
CA HIS A 489 12.67 21.07 9.55
C HIS A 489 14.09 20.62 9.17
N GLY A 490 14.23 19.90 8.05
CA GLY A 490 15.53 19.46 7.52
C GLY A 490 16.27 18.43 8.40
N GLY A 491 17.12 17.62 7.79
CA GLY A 491 17.94 16.62 8.49
C GLY A 491 17.46 15.17 8.31
N ALA A 492 17.72 14.33 9.32
CA ALA A 492 17.40 12.89 9.32
C ALA A 492 15.95 12.63 9.73
N LEU A 493 15.25 11.80 8.95
CA LEU A 493 13.90 11.32 9.25
C LEU A 493 13.92 10.03 10.08
N ALA A 494 14.94 9.19 9.86
CA ALA A 494 15.08 7.93 10.55
C ALA A 494 15.24 8.12 12.06
N THR A 495 14.34 7.49 12.82
CA THR A 495 14.41 7.43 14.28
C THR A 495 15.57 6.53 14.74
N ALA A 496 15.93 6.59 16.02
CA ALA A 496 16.92 5.67 16.60
C ALA A 496 16.52 4.20 16.41
N MET A 497 15.21 3.91 16.46
CA MET A 497 14.67 2.57 16.21
C MET A 497 14.90 2.12 14.76
N VAL A 498 14.65 2.99 13.78
CA VAL A 498 14.95 2.71 12.36
C VAL A 498 16.44 2.37 12.18
N LYS A 499 17.32 3.23 12.72
CA LYS A 499 18.77 3.02 12.61
C LYS A 499 19.21 1.71 13.25
N ARG A 500 18.66 1.37 14.42
CA ARG A 500 18.95 0.12 15.12
C ARG A 500 18.52 -1.11 14.31
N LEU A 501 17.27 -1.15 13.86
CA LEU A 501 16.72 -2.30 13.11
C LEU A 501 17.42 -2.50 11.76
N VAL A 502 17.75 -1.41 11.05
CA VAL A 502 18.52 -1.49 9.80
C VAL A 502 19.95 -1.96 10.07
N LYS A 503 20.58 -1.51 11.16
CA LYS A 503 21.91 -1.98 11.57
C LYS A 503 21.90 -3.48 11.88
N GLU A 504 20.96 -3.95 12.70
CA GLU A 504 20.79 -5.39 13.03
C GLU A 504 20.61 -6.24 11.76
N LYS A 505 19.78 -5.79 10.82
CA LYS A 505 19.58 -6.45 9.52
C LYS A 505 20.86 -6.52 8.69
N ASN A 506 21.62 -5.41 8.63
CA ASN A 506 22.81 -5.32 7.78
C ASN A 506 24.01 -6.06 8.40
N GLU A 507 24.16 -6.05 9.73
CA GLU A 507 25.21 -6.80 10.44
C GLU A 507 24.97 -8.32 10.35
N GLY A 508 23.72 -8.77 10.28
CA GLY A 508 23.39 -10.16 9.94
C GLY A 508 23.67 -10.57 8.48
N LYS A 509 24.10 -9.64 7.60
CA LYS A 509 24.41 -9.89 6.17
C LYS A 509 25.89 -9.72 5.80
N VAL A 510 26.80 -9.41 6.74
CA VAL A 510 28.25 -9.35 6.45
C VAL A 510 28.86 -10.74 6.59
N GLU A 511 28.97 -11.48 5.48
CA GLU A 511 29.68 -12.76 5.45
C GLU A 511 31.19 -12.57 5.68
N ARG A 512 31.67 -13.15 6.79
CA ARG A 512 32.88 -13.97 6.92
C ARG A 512 34.01 -13.74 5.88
N GLU A 513 34.98 -12.90 6.23
CA GLU A 513 36.35 -13.11 5.76
C GLU A 513 37.01 -14.22 6.58
N GLU A 514 37.50 -15.24 5.88
CA GLU A 514 38.25 -16.37 6.42
C GLU A 514 39.46 -15.90 7.24
N THR A 515 39.36 -15.95 8.56
CA THR A 515 40.51 -16.25 9.40
C THR A 515 40.16 -17.36 10.36
N ASP A 516 40.97 -18.40 10.27
CA ASP A 516 40.89 -19.67 10.96
C ASP A 516 40.84 -19.47 12.49
N THR A 517 39.65 -19.46 13.06
CA THR A 517 39.37 -19.90 14.44
C THR A 517 37.88 -20.18 14.57
N LYS A 518 37.52 -21.46 14.52
CA LYS A 518 36.18 -21.99 14.77
C LYS A 518 35.59 -21.44 16.08
N VAL A 519 34.56 -20.59 15.98
CA VAL A 519 33.27 -20.73 16.69
C VAL A 519 32.19 -20.10 15.78
N GLU A 520 31.13 -20.85 15.49
CA GLU A 520 30.07 -20.55 14.50
C GLU A 520 29.10 -19.41 14.92
N GLU A 521 28.56 -18.72 13.92
CA GLU A 521 27.52 -17.68 14.01
C GLU A 521 26.12 -18.19 14.40
N GLY A 522 25.28 -17.28 14.89
CA GLY A 522 23.83 -17.31 14.62
C GLY A 522 22.94 -18.00 15.64
N PHE A 523 23.43 -18.28 16.84
CA PHE A 523 22.59 -18.84 17.89
C PHE A 523 22.02 -17.73 18.77
N ILE A 524 20.69 -17.65 18.93
CA ILE A 524 20.11 -17.10 20.15
C ILE A 524 20.25 -18.24 21.16
N PRO A 525 21.21 -18.21 22.10
CA PRO A 525 21.23 -19.23 23.12
C PRO A 525 20.01 -19.00 24.00
N ILE A 526 19.07 -19.94 24.00
CA ILE A 526 18.21 -20.12 25.18
C ILE A 526 19.18 -20.61 26.26
N THR A 527 19.70 -19.68 27.04
CA THR A 527 20.75 -19.96 28.02
C THR A 527 20.19 -20.67 29.26
N GLY A 528 18.88 -20.57 29.53
CA GLY A 528 18.21 -21.28 30.63
C GLY A 528 16.68 -21.30 30.52
N VAL A 529 16.07 -22.29 31.15
CA VAL A 529 14.61 -22.52 31.16
C VAL A 529 14.17 -22.76 32.61
N ALA A 530 13.03 -22.22 32.99
CA ALA A 530 12.38 -22.49 34.27
C ALA A 530 10.87 -22.56 34.08
N VAL A 531 10.19 -23.26 34.98
CA VAL A 531 8.72 -23.37 34.99
C VAL A 531 8.20 -23.31 36.42
N GLY A 532 7.16 -22.50 36.63
CA GLY A 532 6.38 -22.48 37.87
C GLY A 532 5.19 -23.44 37.75
N LEU A 533 5.03 -24.38 38.68
CA LEU A 533 3.98 -25.40 38.62
C LEU A 533 2.96 -25.27 39.77
N PRO A 534 1.66 -25.44 39.48
CA PRO A 534 0.63 -25.59 40.52
C PRO A 534 0.72 -26.96 41.21
N GLY A 535 0.12 -27.07 42.40
CA GLY A 535 -0.07 -28.35 43.10
C GLY A 535 1.09 -28.79 44.01
N PHE A 536 2.09 -27.95 44.29
CA PHE A 536 3.19 -28.28 45.20
C PHE A 536 3.45 -27.16 46.20
N GLU A 537 4.08 -27.48 47.34
CA GLU A 537 4.39 -26.48 48.39
C GLU A 537 5.26 -25.33 47.88
N ASP A 538 6.24 -25.62 47.02
CA ASP A 538 7.05 -24.62 46.32
C ASP A 538 6.74 -24.64 44.81
N PRO A 539 6.10 -23.58 44.28
CA PRO A 539 5.81 -23.48 42.86
C PRO A 539 7.04 -23.46 41.96
N PHE A 540 8.25 -23.20 42.48
CA PHE A 540 9.48 -23.02 41.70
C PHE A 540 10.59 -24.02 42.05
N SER A 541 10.19 -25.23 42.46
CA SER A 541 11.16 -26.30 42.77
C SER A 541 12.06 -26.65 41.57
N ALA A 542 13.30 -27.04 41.87
CA ALA A 542 14.33 -27.28 40.85
C ALA A 542 14.00 -28.47 39.92
N ASP A 543 13.18 -29.42 40.38
CA ASP A 543 12.73 -30.61 39.66
C ASP A 543 11.41 -30.41 38.89
N ASN A 544 10.87 -29.19 38.84
CA ASN A 544 9.59 -28.92 38.19
C ASN A 544 9.54 -29.33 36.71
N ILE A 545 10.64 -29.16 35.97
CA ILE A 545 10.71 -29.58 34.58
C ILE A 545 10.58 -31.11 34.48
N ASP A 546 11.24 -31.86 35.38
CA ASP A 546 11.16 -33.32 35.43
C ASP A 546 9.76 -33.81 35.79
N LYS A 547 9.07 -33.12 36.73
CA LYS A 547 7.68 -33.38 37.08
C LYS A 547 6.73 -33.21 35.89
N LEU A 548 6.96 -32.20 35.05
CA LEU A 548 6.17 -31.97 33.84
C LEU A 548 6.46 -33.00 32.75
N LEU A 549 7.74 -33.32 32.51
CA LEU A 549 8.17 -34.30 31.51
C LEU A 549 7.78 -35.74 31.86
N SER A 550 7.70 -36.06 33.15
CA SER A 550 7.18 -37.35 33.64
C SER A 550 5.65 -37.44 33.62
N GLY A 551 4.95 -36.37 33.20
CA GLY A 551 3.49 -36.34 33.08
C GLY A 551 2.77 -36.33 34.42
N GLN A 552 3.39 -35.81 35.48
CA GLN A 552 2.77 -35.74 36.80
C GLN A 552 1.51 -34.87 36.76
N ASN A 553 0.42 -35.33 37.37
CA ASN A 553 -0.83 -34.58 37.40
C ASN A 553 -0.79 -33.48 38.47
N MET A 554 -1.02 -32.24 38.06
CA MET A 554 -0.98 -31.05 38.92
C MET A 554 -2.35 -30.65 39.49
N ILE A 555 -3.38 -31.43 39.18
CA ILE A 555 -4.75 -31.20 39.64
C ILE A 555 -4.95 -31.87 41.00
N GLN A 556 -5.35 -31.09 42.01
CA GLN A 556 -5.52 -31.55 43.38
C GLN A 556 -6.93 -31.33 43.90
N PRO A 557 -7.37 -32.10 44.91
CA PRO A 557 -8.59 -31.83 45.67
C PRO A 557 -8.59 -30.42 46.25
N ILE A 558 -9.67 -29.68 46.00
CA ILE A 558 -9.93 -28.41 46.65
C ILE A 558 -10.67 -28.70 47.96
N SER A 559 -10.20 -28.12 49.08
CA SER A 559 -10.83 -28.28 50.39
C SER A 559 -10.79 -26.99 51.21
N GLY A 560 -11.62 -26.90 52.25
CA GLY A 560 -11.59 -25.83 53.24
C GLY A 560 -12.07 -24.46 52.72
N SER A 561 -11.35 -23.40 53.07
CA SER A 561 -11.74 -22.00 52.85
C SER A 561 -11.96 -21.62 51.38
N LEU A 562 -11.31 -22.32 50.44
CA LEU A 562 -11.52 -22.07 49.02
C LEU A 562 -12.90 -22.55 48.55
N LEU A 563 -13.41 -23.68 49.06
CA LEU A 563 -14.78 -24.13 48.78
C LEU A 563 -15.81 -23.15 49.36
N ALA A 564 -15.59 -22.69 50.59
CA ALA A 564 -16.45 -21.69 51.24
C ALA A 564 -16.51 -20.38 50.42
N SER A 565 -15.36 -19.85 49.99
CA SER A 565 -15.33 -18.63 49.16
C SER A 565 -15.97 -18.80 47.77
N MET A 566 -15.99 -20.01 47.20
CA MET A 566 -16.73 -20.28 45.96
C MET A 566 -18.24 -20.22 46.17
N LEU A 567 -18.74 -20.67 47.32
CA LEU A 567 -20.16 -20.58 47.68
C LEU A 567 -20.60 -19.13 47.92
N GLU A 568 -19.74 -18.32 48.53
CA GLU A 568 -19.99 -16.89 48.77
C GLU A 568 -20.07 -16.08 47.47
N LYS A 569 -19.44 -16.53 46.38
CA LYS A 569 -19.44 -15.84 45.07
C LYS A 569 -20.77 -15.95 44.31
N ASN A 570 -21.83 -16.51 44.89
CA ASN A 570 -23.18 -16.62 44.29
C ASN A 570 -23.18 -17.13 42.83
N VAL A 571 -22.36 -18.13 42.54
CA VAL A 571 -22.12 -18.62 41.17
C VAL A 571 -23.27 -19.52 40.68
N TYR A 572 -23.56 -19.49 39.38
CA TYR A 572 -24.53 -20.36 38.72
C TYR A 572 -23.83 -21.28 37.71
N GLN A 573 -24.13 -22.58 37.75
CA GLN A 573 -23.75 -23.54 36.71
C GLN A 573 -24.74 -23.48 35.55
N LEU A 574 -24.22 -23.49 34.32
CA LEU A 574 -25.04 -23.56 33.11
C LEU A 574 -25.05 -25.00 32.59
N LYS A 575 -26.22 -25.65 32.59
CA LYS A 575 -26.39 -27.01 32.08
C LYS A 575 -27.04 -27.00 30.69
N TYR A 576 -26.45 -27.73 29.76
CA TYR A 576 -26.96 -27.91 28.40
C TYR A 576 -27.78 -29.20 28.31
N THR A 577 -29.03 -29.09 27.88
CA THR A 577 -29.88 -30.24 27.55
C THR A 577 -29.88 -30.50 26.03
N ALA A 578 -29.56 -31.74 25.64
CA ALA A 578 -29.32 -32.14 24.25
C ALA A 578 -30.52 -31.97 23.29
N ALA A 579 -31.73 -31.71 23.78
CA ALA A 579 -32.94 -31.66 22.95
C ALA A 579 -33.11 -30.34 22.16
N THR A 580 -32.53 -29.23 22.60
CA THR A 580 -32.61 -27.94 21.90
C THR A 580 -31.36 -27.14 22.27
N ALA A 581 -30.45 -26.93 21.32
CA ALA A 581 -29.13 -26.30 21.52
C ALA A 581 -29.15 -24.80 21.94
N SER A 582 -30.19 -24.36 22.67
CA SER A 582 -30.44 -22.96 23.01
C SER A 582 -31.06 -22.73 24.40
N VAL A 583 -31.51 -23.74 25.14
CA VAL A 583 -31.99 -23.55 26.53
C VAL A 583 -30.87 -23.87 27.51
N ARG A 584 -30.41 -22.84 28.25
CA ARG A 584 -29.43 -22.95 29.33
C ARG A 584 -30.18 -22.97 30.65
N GLU A 585 -30.21 -24.11 31.32
CA GLU A 585 -30.69 -24.16 32.70
C GLU A 585 -29.62 -23.56 33.62
N LYS A 586 -29.99 -22.54 34.40
CA LYS A 586 -29.12 -21.89 35.39
C LYS A 586 -29.37 -22.55 36.74
N ILE A 587 -28.40 -23.34 37.20
CA ILE A 587 -28.46 -24.01 38.49
C ILE A 587 -27.61 -23.22 39.48
N LYS A 588 -28.22 -22.67 40.53
CA LYS A 588 -27.47 -21.95 41.57
C LYS A 588 -26.61 -22.93 42.36
N ILE A 589 -25.33 -22.64 42.52
CA ILE A 589 -24.43 -23.43 43.36
C ILE A 589 -24.71 -23.07 44.82
N THR A 590 -25.32 -23.99 45.57
CA THR A 590 -25.81 -23.74 46.94
C THR A 590 -25.19 -24.66 48.00
N SER A 591 -24.45 -25.67 47.58
CA SER A 591 -23.77 -26.62 48.45
C SER A 591 -22.38 -26.94 47.93
N GLU A 592 -21.47 -27.34 48.83
CA GLU A 592 -20.11 -27.69 48.45
C GLU A 592 -20.09 -28.79 47.38
N GLU A 593 -20.99 -29.76 47.44
CA GLU A 593 -21.09 -30.86 46.45
C GLU A 593 -21.19 -30.37 45.01
N MET A 594 -21.78 -29.20 44.81
CA MET A 594 -22.00 -28.61 43.48
C MET A 594 -20.84 -27.71 43.01
N THR A 595 -19.80 -27.51 43.82
CA THR A 595 -18.63 -26.71 43.45
C THR A 595 -17.56 -27.55 42.71
N LEU A 596 -16.57 -26.87 42.14
CA LEU A 596 -15.38 -27.53 41.60
C LEU A 596 -14.63 -28.26 42.71
N LYS A 597 -14.41 -29.56 42.51
CA LYS A 597 -13.74 -30.43 43.49
C LYS A 597 -12.24 -30.58 43.26
N LEU A 598 -11.80 -30.27 42.05
CA LEU A 598 -10.44 -30.49 41.59
C LEU A 598 -9.97 -29.22 40.85
N ALA A 599 -8.79 -28.72 41.20
CA ALA A 599 -8.15 -27.64 40.46
C ALA A 599 -6.63 -27.73 40.55
N ALA A 600 -5.96 -27.17 39.54
CA ALA A 600 -4.54 -26.89 39.60
C ALA A 600 -4.34 -25.51 40.26
N LYS A 601 -3.97 -25.49 41.54
CA LYS A 601 -3.76 -24.25 42.31
C LYS A 601 -2.27 -23.98 42.46
N ILE A 602 -1.83 -22.76 42.14
CA ILE A 602 -0.52 -22.27 42.56
C ILE A 602 -0.62 -21.89 44.04
N ASN A 603 0.23 -22.48 44.89
CA ASN A 603 0.30 -22.14 46.30
C ASN A 603 1.00 -20.79 46.51
N ASP A 604 0.74 -20.18 47.66
CA ASP A 604 1.32 -18.88 47.99
C ASP A 604 2.85 -18.99 48.03
N PHE A 605 3.52 -18.07 47.34
CA PHE A 605 4.97 -17.97 47.33
C PHE A 605 5.38 -16.51 47.56
N ASP A 606 6.58 -16.32 48.06
CA ASP A 606 7.12 -15.00 48.36
C ASP A 606 8.10 -14.57 47.25
N ALA A 607 7.64 -13.70 46.36
CA ALA A 607 8.44 -13.16 45.27
C ALA A 607 9.69 -12.38 45.74
N THR A 608 9.71 -11.91 47.00
CA THR A 608 10.87 -11.20 47.55
C THR A 608 12.08 -12.11 47.74
N LYS A 609 11.87 -13.43 47.85
CA LYS A 609 12.95 -14.43 47.90
C LYS A 609 13.75 -14.51 46.59
N PHE A 610 13.18 -13.99 45.49
CA PHE A 610 13.82 -13.88 44.18
C PHE A 610 14.52 -12.53 43.98
N GLY A 611 14.57 -11.68 45.01
CA GLY A 611 15.16 -10.34 44.95
C GLY A 611 14.26 -9.26 44.36
N VAL A 612 12.97 -9.55 44.21
CA VAL A 612 11.99 -8.54 43.79
C VAL A 612 11.69 -7.60 44.96
N PRO A 613 11.81 -6.26 44.80
CA PRO A 613 11.55 -5.32 45.88
C PRO A 613 10.12 -5.44 46.42
N LYS A 614 9.94 -5.38 47.76
CA LYS A 614 8.62 -5.46 48.41
C LYS A 614 7.60 -4.46 47.85
N SER A 615 8.05 -3.25 47.49
CA SER A 615 7.22 -2.23 46.85
C SER A 615 6.67 -2.68 45.50
N LEU A 616 7.48 -3.41 44.71
CA LEU A 616 7.10 -3.92 43.40
C LEU A 616 6.18 -5.15 43.53
N VAL A 617 6.49 -6.06 44.45
CA VAL A 617 5.63 -7.23 44.75
C VAL A 617 4.22 -6.78 45.14
N GLY A 618 4.09 -5.71 45.92
CA GLY A 618 2.78 -5.17 46.29
C GLY A 618 1.93 -4.60 45.15
N THR A 619 2.51 -4.44 43.95
CA THR A 619 1.82 -3.94 42.74
C THR A 619 1.48 -5.04 41.73
N MET A 620 1.97 -6.26 41.96
CA MET A 620 1.79 -7.39 41.05
C MET A 620 0.61 -8.26 41.51
N ASP A 621 -0.17 -8.78 40.57
CA ASP A 621 -1.06 -9.90 40.86
C ASP A 621 -0.28 -11.22 40.84
N LEU A 622 -0.98 -12.32 41.14
CA LEU A 622 -0.37 -13.65 41.20
C LEU A 622 0.24 -14.04 39.85
N ALA A 623 -0.42 -13.73 38.73
CA ALA A 623 0.04 -14.10 37.39
C ALA A 623 1.34 -13.37 37.03
N ALA A 624 1.40 -12.05 37.27
CA ALA A 624 2.59 -11.24 37.07
C ALA A 624 3.74 -11.64 38.00
N SER A 625 3.43 -11.93 39.27
CA SER A 625 4.42 -12.38 40.27
C SER A 625 5.07 -13.70 39.85
N VAL A 626 4.26 -14.66 39.39
CA VAL A 626 4.74 -15.97 38.93
C VAL A 626 5.62 -15.81 37.69
N ALA A 627 5.19 -15.01 36.73
CA ALA A 627 5.91 -14.73 35.50
C ALA A 627 7.31 -14.12 35.76
N VAL A 628 7.40 -13.13 36.64
CA VAL A 628 8.66 -12.48 37.01
C VAL A 628 9.61 -13.47 37.69
N CYS A 629 9.12 -14.25 38.66
CA CYS A 629 9.95 -15.24 39.37
C CYS A 629 10.43 -16.36 38.43
N CYS A 630 9.61 -16.76 37.47
CA CYS A 630 9.98 -17.73 36.44
C CYS A 630 11.10 -17.20 35.54
N GLY A 631 11.01 -15.94 35.09
CA GLY A 631 12.06 -15.29 34.29
C GLY A 631 13.39 -15.15 35.04
N LEU A 632 13.34 -14.78 36.31
CA LEU A 632 14.53 -14.73 37.18
C LEU A 632 15.16 -16.11 37.30
N ASN A 633 14.38 -17.16 37.57
CA ASN A 633 14.89 -18.53 37.66
C ASN A 633 15.50 -19.04 36.36
N ALA A 634 14.94 -18.68 35.20
CA ALA A 634 15.53 -19.03 33.91
C ALA A 634 16.92 -18.40 33.75
N MET A 635 17.08 -17.13 34.12
CA MET A 635 18.39 -16.45 34.10
C MET A 635 19.38 -17.01 35.12
N LYS A 636 18.90 -17.48 36.28
CA LYS A 636 19.73 -18.19 37.25
C LYS A 636 20.18 -19.56 36.72
N ASN A 637 19.27 -20.34 36.15
CA ASN A 637 19.59 -21.63 35.52
C ASN A 637 20.64 -21.46 34.41
N ALA A 638 20.56 -20.34 33.70
CA ALA A 638 21.53 -19.94 32.68
C ALA A 638 22.90 -19.47 33.21
N GLY A 639 23.06 -19.31 34.53
CA GLY A 639 24.28 -18.77 35.13
C GLY A 639 24.53 -17.28 34.84
N LEU A 640 23.52 -16.54 34.40
CA LEU A 640 23.64 -15.13 33.98
C LEU A 640 23.59 -14.14 35.14
N LEU A 641 23.10 -14.56 36.29
CA LEU A 641 22.94 -13.72 37.46
C LEU A 641 24.06 -13.95 38.47
N LYS A 642 24.69 -12.87 38.93
CA LYS A 642 25.63 -12.87 40.06
C LYS A 642 24.87 -12.47 41.34
N GLY A 643 25.19 -13.12 42.46
CA GLY A 643 24.62 -12.86 43.78
C GLY A 643 23.75 -13.99 44.36
N GLY A 644 23.48 -13.92 45.67
CA GLY A 644 22.66 -14.89 46.42
C GLY A 644 22.00 -14.22 47.63
N ASN A 645 20.85 -14.76 48.07
CA ASN A 645 19.95 -14.19 49.10
C ASN A 645 19.31 -12.84 48.72
N GLY A 646 18.59 -12.80 47.59
CA GLY A 646 17.68 -11.68 47.26
C GLY A 646 18.33 -10.45 46.62
N GLY A 647 19.60 -10.52 46.21
CA GLY A 647 20.27 -9.49 45.40
C GLY A 647 20.80 -10.09 44.10
N TRP A 648 19.91 -10.31 43.13
CA TRP A 648 20.28 -10.91 41.85
C TRP A 648 20.62 -9.79 40.87
N GLU A 649 21.86 -9.76 40.39
CA GLU A 649 22.31 -8.74 39.47
C GLU A 649 22.84 -9.36 38.18
N LEU A 650 22.36 -8.84 37.05
CA LEU A 650 23.02 -9.03 35.76
C LEU A 650 24.37 -8.31 35.77
N GLU A 651 25.36 -8.91 35.16
CA GLU A 651 26.65 -8.27 34.92
C GLU A 651 26.44 -7.01 34.07
N GLU A 652 27.12 -5.91 34.40
CA GLU A 652 26.86 -4.58 33.81
C GLU A 652 26.82 -4.61 32.27
N ARG A 653 27.76 -5.33 31.65
CA ARG A 653 27.83 -5.51 30.19
C ARG A 653 26.64 -6.24 29.55
N MET A 654 25.80 -6.91 30.34
CA MET A 654 24.66 -7.70 29.86
C MET A 654 23.32 -7.03 30.16
N ARG A 655 23.30 -5.95 30.95
CA ARG A 655 22.06 -5.29 31.39
C ARG A 655 21.29 -4.65 30.24
N ASP A 656 22.01 -4.12 29.24
CA ASP A 656 21.41 -3.44 28.10
C ASP A 656 20.91 -4.42 27.01
N ASP A 657 21.47 -5.64 26.98
CA ASP A 657 21.21 -6.63 25.93
C ASP A 657 20.37 -7.84 26.41
N THR A 658 20.10 -7.96 27.71
CA THR A 658 19.29 -9.07 28.26
C THR A 658 17.86 -8.64 28.53
N GLY A 659 16.92 -9.14 27.71
CA GLY A 659 15.48 -8.96 27.93
C GLY A 659 14.82 -10.19 28.58
N VAL A 660 13.94 -9.97 29.56
CA VAL A 660 13.06 -11.04 30.09
C VAL A 660 11.70 -10.91 29.43
N ILE A 661 11.36 -11.85 28.55
CA ILE A 661 10.02 -11.97 27.98
C ILE A 661 9.23 -12.92 28.86
N TYR A 662 8.16 -12.44 29.46
CA TYR A 662 7.18 -13.31 30.11
C TYR A 662 5.84 -13.25 29.37
N ILE A 663 5.15 -14.39 29.32
CA ILE A 663 3.87 -14.56 28.65
C ILE A 663 2.89 -15.08 29.71
N THR A 664 1.79 -14.37 29.93
CA THR A 664 0.69 -14.81 30.81
C THR A 664 -0.58 -15.00 29.99
N SER A 665 -1.29 -16.11 30.23
CA SER A 665 -2.61 -16.38 29.65
C SER A 665 -3.75 -15.66 30.38
N PHE A 666 -3.45 -15.04 31.52
CA PHE A 666 -4.41 -14.30 32.34
C PHE A 666 -4.07 -12.80 32.29
N PRO A 667 -5.03 -11.93 31.95
CA PRO A 667 -4.78 -10.49 31.91
C PRO A 667 -4.52 -10.00 33.34
N GLY A 668 -3.53 -9.11 33.51
CA GLY A 668 -3.08 -8.59 34.81
C GLY A 668 -4.08 -7.64 35.50
N LEU A 669 -5.37 -7.94 35.41
CA LEU A 669 -6.47 -7.06 35.79
C LEU A 669 -6.78 -7.17 37.28
N ASP A 670 -6.40 -8.26 37.96
CA ASP A 670 -6.74 -8.47 39.37
C ASP A 670 -6.04 -7.45 40.28
N ALA A 671 -4.76 -7.12 40.02
CA ALA A 671 -4.06 -6.05 40.75
C ALA A 671 -4.70 -4.68 40.52
N THR A 672 -5.20 -4.43 39.30
CA THR A 672 -5.93 -3.19 38.97
C THR A 672 -7.27 -3.14 39.69
N VAL A 673 -8.00 -4.26 39.74
CA VAL A 673 -9.28 -4.38 40.45
C VAL A 673 -9.07 -4.18 41.95
N ASP A 674 -8.07 -4.82 42.55
CA ASP A 674 -7.76 -4.68 43.98
C ASP A 674 -7.36 -3.25 44.35
N GLU A 675 -6.57 -2.58 43.51
CA GLU A 675 -6.19 -1.19 43.74
C GLU A 675 -7.37 -0.23 43.53
N VAL A 676 -8.24 -0.49 42.54
CA VAL A 676 -9.51 0.23 42.38
C VAL A 676 -10.41 -0.02 43.60
N MET A 677 -10.45 -1.23 44.15
CA MET A 677 -11.23 -1.55 45.34
C MET A 677 -10.64 -0.90 46.60
N ARG A 678 -9.31 -0.82 46.75
CA ARG A 678 -8.65 -0.03 47.81
C ARG A 678 -8.87 1.47 47.64
N PHE A 679 -8.85 1.97 46.42
CA PHE A 679 -9.19 3.36 46.12
C PHE A 679 -10.65 3.66 46.46
N LEU A 680 -11.57 2.76 46.10
CA LEU A 680 -12.98 2.87 46.44
C LEU A 680 -13.19 2.77 47.97
N GLN A 681 -12.52 1.83 48.65
CA GLN A 681 -12.54 1.67 50.11
C GLN A 681 -11.95 2.88 50.84
N SER A 682 -10.84 3.43 50.37
CA SER A 682 -10.23 4.65 50.94
C SER A 682 -11.08 5.90 50.66
N LYS A 683 -11.83 5.93 49.55
CA LYS A 683 -12.89 6.92 49.28
C LYS A 683 -14.17 6.68 50.10
N THR A 684 -14.36 5.49 50.67
CA THR A 684 -15.49 5.11 51.53
C THR A 684 -15.12 4.94 53.01
N VAL A 685 -13.96 5.43 53.47
CA VAL A 685 -13.80 5.82 54.88
C VAL A 685 -14.37 7.24 54.99
N GLY A 686 -15.63 7.49 55.33
CA GLY A 686 -16.48 6.73 56.24
C GLY A 686 -17.73 6.11 55.61
N ALA A 687 -17.82 4.79 55.81
CA ALA A 687 -19.02 4.01 55.65
C ALA A 687 -19.21 3.14 56.90
N ALA A 688 -19.71 3.78 57.96
CA ALA A 688 -20.79 3.19 58.74
C ALA A 688 -22.15 3.37 58.01
N GLY A 689 -22.13 3.34 56.68
CA GLY A 689 -23.19 3.89 55.83
C GLY A 689 -23.72 2.93 54.77
N SER A 690 -22.98 1.88 54.40
CA SER A 690 -23.41 0.97 53.33
C SER A 690 -24.68 0.19 53.70
N GLU A 691 -24.74 -0.36 54.93
CA GLU A 691 -25.95 -1.04 55.43
C GLU A 691 -27.12 -0.07 55.58
N ARG A 692 -26.90 1.12 56.16
CA ARG A 692 -27.97 2.14 56.30
C ARG A 692 -28.50 2.64 54.96
N LEU A 693 -27.66 2.75 53.93
CA LEU A 693 -28.06 3.21 52.61
C LEU A 693 -28.90 2.13 51.90
N VAL A 694 -28.46 0.88 51.98
CA VAL A 694 -29.20 -0.29 51.45
C VAL A 694 -30.53 -0.45 52.17
N GLU A 695 -30.56 -0.28 53.49
CA GLU A 695 -31.77 -0.41 54.30
C GLU A 695 -32.74 0.77 54.08
N ALA A 696 -32.23 1.99 53.86
CA ALA A 696 -33.03 3.16 53.50
C ALA A 696 -33.63 3.04 52.09
N LEU A 697 -32.87 2.50 51.12
CA LEU A 697 -33.35 2.23 49.76
C LEU A 697 -34.41 1.13 49.76
N ARG A 698 -34.14 0.01 50.44
CA ARG A 698 -35.11 -1.09 50.62
C ARG A 698 -36.40 -0.60 51.27
N SER A 699 -36.31 0.24 52.30
CA SER A 699 -37.46 0.86 52.96
C SER A 699 -38.25 1.83 52.06
N LYS A 700 -37.61 2.42 51.04
CA LYS A 700 -38.28 3.27 50.05
C LYS A 700 -39.01 2.42 49.01
N PHE A 701 -38.39 1.35 48.52
CA PHE A 701 -39.01 0.45 47.56
C PHE A 701 -40.17 -0.34 48.16
N LEU A 702 -40.07 -0.77 49.42
CA LEU A 702 -41.18 -1.41 50.14
C LEU A 702 -42.40 -0.49 50.31
N ARG A 703 -42.18 0.82 50.48
CA ARG A 703 -43.26 1.82 50.55
C ARG A 703 -43.88 2.14 49.19
N ALA A 704 -43.13 2.00 48.11
CA ALA A 704 -43.63 2.17 46.74
C ALA A 704 -44.33 0.91 46.20
N SER A 705 -44.09 -0.26 46.82
CA SER A 705 -44.75 -1.51 46.46
C SER A 705 -46.17 -1.56 47.05
N ALA A 706 -47.17 -1.72 46.17
CA ALA A 706 -48.58 -1.79 46.55
C ALA A 706 -48.94 -2.98 47.46
N GLN A 707 -48.07 -4.00 47.53
CA GLN A 707 -48.29 -5.23 48.31
C GLN A 707 -47.38 -5.35 49.56
N GLY A 708 -46.55 -4.33 49.83
CA GLY A 708 -45.66 -4.32 51.01
C GLY A 708 -44.54 -5.38 50.99
N LYS A 709 -44.26 -5.99 49.83
CA LYS A 709 -43.15 -6.93 49.61
C LYS A 709 -42.43 -6.58 48.29
N LEU A 710 -41.14 -6.89 48.21
CA LEU A 710 -40.32 -6.77 47.00
C LEU A 710 -40.27 -8.10 46.27
N SER A 711 -40.13 -8.08 44.94
CA SER A 711 -39.92 -9.28 44.14
C SER A 711 -38.46 -9.75 44.27
N ASP A 712 -38.20 -11.04 44.03
CA ASP A 712 -36.83 -11.59 44.10
C ASP A 712 -35.87 -10.90 43.11
N GLU A 713 -36.38 -10.37 41.99
CA GLU A 713 -35.59 -9.58 41.04
C GLU A 713 -35.27 -8.16 41.55
N ASP A 714 -36.17 -7.55 42.32
CA ASP A 714 -35.96 -6.22 42.92
C ASP A 714 -35.12 -6.28 44.21
N GLU A 715 -35.12 -7.42 44.89
CA GLU A 715 -34.27 -7.65 46.07
C GLU A 715 -32.82 -7.98 45.68
N ALA A 716 -32.61 -8.48 44.46
CA ALA A 716 -31.29 -8.80 43.91
C ALA A 716 -30.61 -7.63 43.18
N ARG A 717 -31.37 -6.62 42.75
CA ARG A 717 -30.87 -5.37 42.14
C ARG A 717 -30.50 -4.35 43.21
#